data_AF-A0A1Z5JX72-F1
#
_entry.id   AF-A0A1Z5JX72-F1
#
_cell.length_a   1.000
_cell.length_b   1.000
_cell.length_c   1.000
_cell.angle_alpha   90.00
_cell.angle_beta   90.00
_cell.angle_gamma   90.00
#
_symmetry.space_group_name_H-M   'P 1'
#
loop_
_entity.id
_entity.type
_entity.pdbx_description
1 polymer ?
#
loop_
_entity_poly.entity_id
_entity_poly.type
_entity_poly.pdbx_seq_one_letter_code
_entity_poly.pdbx_strand_id
1 'polypeptide(L)'
;MGYQRKKQKKKKSRKQGIATKALTQGVPNSLSNASRHQLNDDTVAADNASNRANNDVVSADNVPNYSKNGTVTTDQATNQTNHDKASIVEQYKEANGRFYHWMAQACPESNMSAVNDYRHGVQQILKHNYNVYCLSKQQSGALQEITNTNTSLKTAKNEKRFIIAPPAIMTSLATCIRLREKLTIRIYGSKKGGDDGHRYIIDVLKYCRSALRYANRMATAVHKEENNRTHETKDNRFHALTPDPEDEQRDCEQIESNIKEGKLPKYTGVQVKEKIDIHQIYFEGDDRIQAVAFLNTMDELMGTVRHHYQLLKIYMRGGQATHPSLSSVQLAMECAMVANVATETVARAEHELALDHPHLSSFYRVLALVFLTECVADINKRIKKTHLKAEAHMALAFVADIVECCFHGRFGLAQIPLIAKEFAEKSGVKPQYANEMAEAIRADIALETLLVFEQRFMRCSATAIAFFIEPESHMWLGQCENIGGEFCLLNTHKLVQMFTVASNEMKSFAGLWGPPFDENIRPARRIRGDMDEAFVTNILPGLVQLCNTAPFDHLPTKPHLITVIELLRRHTKDVPTDSSIPHGRKVSAALSFGLHAVLMSSFTLQGKRDLLAVSFCLKESYRTLFTQLRAESHQSKTPENAPPFYHNIRMFKSLAKLANSHHLQKDRKRALEYLKSESVASWSPLIGGELMLYATHVCSIDLGSATIDSLGQLRITLHLYNALKLRDPFFGIPLLESMDKIFKNVKAVWTGGKPKRGSCCAVFCMSWGISATQAARLAFKHAAIEDTFPEYIGAKDRKRNLNERIHPEDISASYRCLAHHNLRSENKDNYHNTSRNAGTEVVNSPTKKYCSSIIDPLHDDQDHVFPVNFTAVGSILLEFVNALSDHMGWSNMAEDAARYDVDASSGNVFSSDLYHKQYYVSLIVRDFLLIFDRNSAEQSLPEFDADRISAFTKSFFDNLEQERYIFFNEHLSSRK
;
A
#
# COMPACT_ATOMS: atom_id res chain seq x y z
N MET A 1 76.91 6.63 -18.78
CA MET A 1 75.65 7.25 -19.26
C MET A 1 74.50 6.73 -18.40
N GLY A 2 73.48 7.49 -17.99
CA GLY A 2 73.23 8.92 -18.21
C GLY A 2 72.45 9.57 -17.05
N TYR A 3 72.31 10.90 -17.12
CA TYR A 3 71.64 11.80 -16.18
C TYR A 3 70.16 12.04 -16.58
N GLN A 4 69.19 12.49 -15.74
CA GLN A 4 69.24 13.14 -14.42
C GLN A 4 68.19 12.62 -13.42
N ARG A 5 68.51 12.72 -12.11
CA ARG A 5 67.53 12.88 -11.00
C ARG A 5 67.52 14.33 -10.55
N LYS A 6 66.38 14.89 -10.12
CA LYS A 6 66.35 15.95 -9.09
C LYS A 6 65.29 15.69 -8.00
N LYS A 7 65.69 15.96 -6.75
CA LYS A 7 64.93 15.87 -5.49
C LYS A 7 64.45 17.27 -5.06
N GLN A 8 63.77 17.31 -3.91
CA GLN A 8 63.60 18.46 -2.97
C GLN A 8 62.31 19.29 -3.19
N LYS A 9 61.66 19.86 -2.15
CA LYS A 9 61.86 19.84 -0.68
C LYS A 9 60.57 20.22 0.06
N LYS A 10 60.47 19.89 1.36
CA LYS A 10 59.53 20.50 2.32
C LYS A 10 59.73 22.02 2.42
N LYS A 11 58.65 22.79 2.68
CA LYS A 11 58.72 23.97 3.57
C LYS A 11 57.39 24.22 4.31
N LYS A 12 57.51 24.84 5.48
CA LYS A 12 56.46 25.14 6.49
C LYS A 12 56.02 26.62 6.40
N SER A 13 55.01 26.97 7.20
CA SER A 13 54.56 28.33 7.58
C SER A 13 53.61 29.02 6.57
N ARG A 14 52.75 29.96 6.97
CA ARG A 14 52.68 30.73 8.24
C ARG A 14 51.24 31.16 8.56
N LYS A 15 50.92 31.38 9.84
CA LYS A 15 49.70 32.12 10.25
C LYS A 15 49.83 33.59 9.86
N GLN A 16 48.74 34.20 9.39
CA GLN A 16 48.37 35.58 9.71
C GLN A 16 46.88 35.77 9.40
N GLY A 17 46.16 36.42 10.31
CA GLY A 17 44.84 36.99 10.04
C GLY A 17 44.92 38.50 10.21
N ILE A 18 43.98 39.23 9.62
CA ILE A 18 43.65 40.64 9.90
C ILE A 18 42.18 40.84 9.49
N ALA A 19 41.51 41.80 10.14
CA ALA A 19 40.06 42.00 10.09
C ALA A 19 39.62 43.10 9.09
N THR A 20 38.34 43.06 8.74
CA THR A 20 37.53 44.20 8.26
C THR A 20 36.07 43.87 8.59
N LYS A 21 35.47 44.49 9.62
CA LYS A 21 34.72 45.78 9.64
C LYS A 21 33.38 45.74 8.91
N ALA A 22 32.34 46.24 9.59
CA ALA A 22 30.94 46.19 9.19
C ALA A 22 30.37 47.56 8.78
N LEU A 23 29.34 47.53 7.92
CA LEU A 23 28.27 48.53 7.69
C LEU A 23 27.13 47.76 6.97
N THR A 24 26.03 47.38 7.62
CA THR A 24 24.77 48.13 7.91
C THR A 24 23.78 48.32 6.75
N GLN A 25 22.54 47.87 7.04
CA GLN A 25 21.23 48.30 6.52
C GLN A 25 20.76 47.85 5.12
N GLY A 26 19.47 47.43 5.06
CA GLY A 26 18.75 47.15 3.81
C GLY A 26 17.77 45.97 3.84
N VAL A 27 16.82 45.91 4.79
CA VAL A 27 15.71 44.92 4.78
C VAL A 27 14.37 45.64 4.93
N PRO A 28 13.41 45.47 4.00
CA PRO A 28 12.02 45.80 4.23
C PRO A 28 11.24 44.62 4.81
N ASN A 29 10.57 44.92 5.93
CA ASN A 29 9.24 44.43 6.34
C ASN A 29 8.29 44.09 5.18
N SER A 30 7.20 43.33 5.34
CA SER A 30 6.66 42.43 6.37
C SER A 30 5.31 41.94 5.83
N LEU A 31 4.76 40.83 6.37
CA LEU A 31 3.31 40.63 6.56
C LEU A 31 3.07 39.27 7.22
N SER A 32 2.77 39.31 8.52
CA SER A 32 2.24 38.17 9.28
C SER A 32 0.80 38.47 9.66
N ASN A 33 -0.11 37.54 9.37
CA ASN A 33 -1.44 37.55 9.96
C ASN A 33 -1.45 36.58 11.14
N ALA A 34 -1.79 37.09 12.33
CA ALA A 34 -1.98 36.30 13.53
C ALA A 34 -3.48 36.08 13.78
N SER A 35 -3.82 34.97 14.42
CA SER A 35 -5.04 34.87 15.22
C SER A 35 -4.67 34.22 16.55
N ARG A 36 -4.83 34.99 17.63
CA ARG A 36 -4.79 34.52 19.01
C ARG A 36 -6.22 34.20 19.43
N HIS A 37 -6.40 33.06 20.10
CA HIS A 37 -7.30 33.00 21.24
C HIS A 37 -6.52 32.42 22.42
N GLN A 38 -6.34 33.25 23.45
CA GLN A 38 -6.05 32.78 24.80
C GLN A 38 -7.34 32.96 25.60
N LEU A 39 -7.68 31.96 26.40
CA LEU A 39 -8.43 32.14 27.63
C LEU A 39 -7.53 31.62 28.75
N ASN A 40 -7.58 32.34 29.85
CA ASN A 40 -6.69 32.23 31.00
C ASN A 40 -7.53 31.80 32.22
N ASP A 41 -6.83 31.46 33.31
CA ASP A 41 -7.34 31.39 34.68
C ASP A 41 -8.28 30.18 34.98
N ASP A 42 -8.27 29.56 36.17
CA ASP A 42 -7.67 29.99 37.44
C ASP A 42 -7.17 28.82 38.32
N THR A 43 -6.25 29.15 39.24
CA THR A 43 -5.73 28.26 40.29
C THR A 43 -6.56 28.32 41.57
N VAL A 44 -6.81 27.19 42.25
CA VAL A 44 -6.99 27.15 43.72
C VAL A 44 -6.37 25.86 44.29
N ALA A 45 -5.56 26.01 45.34
CA ALA A 45 -5.05 24.92 46.18
C ALA A 45 -5.86 24.80 47.47
N ALA A 46 -5.92 23.59 48.06
CA ALA A 46 -6.38 23.40 49.43
C ALA A 46 -5.69 22.18 50.08
N ASP A 47 -4.87 22.45 51.09
CA ASP A 47 -4.47 21.44 52.07
C ASP A 47 -5.67 21.02 52.93
N ASN A 48 -5.66 19.78 53.44
CA ASN A 48 -5.86 19.56 54.87
C ASN A 48 -5.49 18.13 55.30
N ALA A 49 -4.89 18.02 56.48
CA ALA A 49 -4.57 16.77 57.13
C ALA A 49 -5.70 16.31 58.07
N SER A 50 -5.70 15.02 58.47
CA SER A 50 -5.54 14.61 59.89
C SER A 50 -6.32 13.34 60.32
N ASN A 51 -5.63 12.53 61.13
CA ASN A 51 -6.11 11.66 62.21
C ASN A 51 -6.90 10.34 62.00
N ARG A 52 -6.21 9.25 62.36
CA ARG A 52 -6.53 8.26 63.41
C ARG A 52 -7.96 7.70 63.54
N ALA A 53 -8.06 6.37 63.46
CA ALA A 53 -8.65 5.54 64.51
C ALA A 53 -8.01 4.14 64.54
N ASN A 54 -7.76 3.59 65.73
CA ASN A 54 -7.40 2.17 65.93
C ASN A 54 -8.67 1.30 65.91
N ASN A 55 -8.51 -0.01 65.69
CA ASN A 55 -9.06 -1.03 66.60
C ASN A 55 -8.44 -2.41 66.33
N ASP A 56 -8.28 -3.17 67.42
CA ASP A 56 -7.56 -4.44 67.50
C ASP A 56 -8.48 -5.69 67.38
N VAL A 57 -7.83 -6.86 67.52
CA VAL A 57 -8.36 -8.17 67.98
C VAL A 57 -9.16 -9.03 66.98
N VAL A 58 -8.60 -10.18 66.58
CA VAL A 58 -8.92 -11.55 67.10
C VAL A 58 -8.18 -12.61 66.25
N SER A 59 -7.44 -13.49 66.92
CA SER A 59 -6.85 -14.72 66.35
C SER A 59 -7.81 -15.91 66.39
N ALA A 60 -7.69 -16.85 65.45
CA ALA A 60 -8.07 -18.25 65.64
C ALA A 60 -7.34 -19.17 64.63
N ASP A 61 -6.98 -20.37 65.07
CA ASP A 61 -6.02 -21.26 64.41
C ASP A 61 -6.64 -22.40 63.55
N ASN A 62 -5.74 -23.11 62.85
CA ASN A 62 -5.75 -24.56 62.56
C ASN A 62 -6.55 -25.16 61.37
N VAL A 63 -5.79 -25.55 60.32
CA VAL A 63 -5.46 -26.96 59.93
C VAL A 63 -6.64 -27.91 59.55
N PRO A 64 -6.58 -28.73 58.45
CA PRO A 64 -5.41 -29.52 58.06
C PRO A 64 -5.01 -29.66 56.56
N ASN A 65 -3.77 -30.13 56.39
CA ASN A 65 -3.21 -30.71 55.17
C ASN A 65 -4.04 -31.87 54.61
N TYR A 66 -4.11 -31.95 53.27
CA TYR A 66 -4.17 -33.24 52.56
C TYR A 66 -3.11 -33.28 51.45
N SER A 67 -2.14 -34.17 51.62
CA SER A 67 -1.17 -34.53 50.58
C SER A 67 -1.65 -35.79 49.86
N LYS A 68 -1.66 -35.78 48.52
CA LYS A 68 -1.33 -36.94 47.69
C LYS A 68 -0.97 -36.54 46.26
N ASN A 69 -0.02 -37.28 45.70
CA ASN A 69 0.77 -36.88 44.54
C ASN A 69 0.05 -37.07 43.19
N GLY A 70 0.44 -36.22 42.22
CA GLY A 70 -0.04 -36.30 40.83
C GLY A 70 0.51 -35.16 39.97
N THR A 71 1.81 -34.85 40.06
CA THR A 71 2.45 -33.71 39.38
C THR A 71 2.61 -33.97 37.88
N VAL A 72 1.54 -33.75 37.12
CA VAL A 72 1.65 -33.35 35.71
C VAL A 72 2.15 -31.90 35.72
N THR A 73 3.23 -31.61 34.99
CA THR A 73 3.78 -30.25 34.92
C THR A 73 2.81 -29.34 34.17
N THR A 74 2.56 -28.15 34.74
CA THR A 74 1.59 -27.17 34.22
C THR A 74 1.86 -26.79 32.77
N ASP A 75 3.13 -26.77 32.37
CA ASP A 75 3.60 -26.32 31.05
C ASP A 75 3.29 -27.32 29.92
N GLN A 76 3.24 -28.63 30.24
CA GLN A 76 2.75 -29.63 29.29
C GLN A 76 1.24 -29.51 29.07
N ALA A 77 0.49 -29.14 30.13
CA ALA A 77 -0.96 -28.93 30.02
C ALA A 77 -1.30 -27.68 29.21
N THR A 78 -0.58 -26.56 29.36
CA THR A 78 -0.81 -25.34 28.56
C THR A 78 -0.45 -25.53 27.09
N ASN A 79 0.69 -26.17 26.77
CA ASN A 79 1.08 -26.41 25.38
C ASN A 79 0.15 -27.41 24.66
N GLN A 80 -0.20 -28.53 25.31
CA GLN A 80 -1.19 -29.46 24.78
C GLN A 80 -2.54 -28.77 24.55
N THR A 81 -3.00 -27.95 25.50
CA THR A 81 -4.30 -27.27 25.36
C THR A 81 -4.32 -26.19 24.27
N ASN A 82 -3.18 -25.58 23.94
CA ASN A 82 -3.07 -24.63 22.81
C ASN A 82 -3.02 -25.33 21.44
N HIS A 83 -2.24 -26.41 21.29
CA HIS A 83 -2.27 -27.23 20.08
C HIS A 83 -3.68 -27.79 19.81
N ASP A 84 -4.36 -28.28 20.84
CA ASP A 84 -5.75 -28.72 20.76
C ASP A 84 -6.73 -27.60 20.37
N LYS A 85 -6.47 -26.33 20.73
CA LYS A 85 -7.32 -25.19 20.33
C LYS A 85 -7.17 -24.95 18.83
N ALA A 86 -5.94 -24.87 18.31
CA ALA A 86 -5.67 -24.67 16.89
C ALA A 86 -6.33 -25.77 16.02
N SER A 87 -6.11 -27.04 16.39
CA SER A 87 -6.71 -28.17 15.68
C SER A 87 -8.25 -28.16 15.68
N ILE A 88 -8.89 -27.76 16.79
CA ILE A 88 -10.35 -27.59 16.85
C ILE A 88 -10.82 -26.44 15.92
N VAL A 89 -10.03 -25.36 15.81
CA VAL A 89 -10.34 -24.21 14.95
C VAL A 89 -10.30 -24.60 13.46
N GLU A 90 -9.26 -25.30 13.03
CA GLU A 90 -9.13 -25.77 11.64
C GLU A 90 -10.25 -26.77 11.28
N GLN A 91 -10.49 -27.77 12.14
CA GLN A 91 -11.54 -28.76 11.92
C GLN A 91 -12.94 -28.13 11.82
N TYR A 92 -13.26 -27.08 12.61
CA TYR A 92 -14.54 -26.39 12.44
C TYR A 92 -14.56 -25.56 11.16
N LYS A 93 -13.46 -24.85 10.81
CA LYS A 93 -13.38 -24.04 9.58
C LYS A 93 -13.62 -24.91 8.34
N GLU A 94 -12.95 -26.06 8.27
CA GLU A 94 -13.13 -27.02 7.17
C GLU A 94 -14.57 -27.54 7.11
N ALA A 95 -15.13 -27.97 8.23
CA ALA A 95 -16.50 -28.48 8.29
C ALA A 95 -17.55 -27.41 7.93
N ASN A 96 -17.33 -26.16 8.37
CA ASN A 96 -18.17 -25.03 8.01
C ASN A 96 -18.06 -24.69 6.53
N GLY A 97 -16.86 -24.74 5.94
CA GLY A 97 -16.61 -24.48 4.52
C GLY A 97 -17.29 -25.49 3.60
N ARG A 98 -17.22 -26.79 3.94
CA ARG A 98 -17.93 -27.86 3.20
C ARG A 98 -19.46 -27.64 3.22
N PHE A 99 -20.03 -27.30 4.38
CA PHE A 99 -21.46 -26.98 4.50
C PHE A 99 -21.85 -25.71 3.73
N TYR A 100 -21.06 -24.64 3.84
CA TYR A 100 -21.26 -23.38 3.11
C TYR A 100 -21.28 -23.59 1.59
N HIS A 101 -20.30 -24.31 1.05
CA HIS A 101 -20.20 -24.54 -0.39
C HIS A 101 -21.40 -25.33 -0.93
N TRP A 102 -21.87 -26.34 -0.19
CA TRP A 102 -23.10 -27.07 -0.54
C TRP A 102 -24.35 -26.18 -0.45
N MET A 103 -24.48 -25.36 0.59
CA MET A 103 -25.60 -24.43 0.74
C MET A 103 -25.67 -23.40 -0.40
N ALA A 104 -24.53 -22.85 -0.83
CA ALA A 104 -24.45 -21.92 -1.95
C ALA A 104 -24.86 -22.57 -3.28
N GLN A 105 -24.48 -23.83 -3.51
CA GLN A 105 -24.93 -24.61 -4.67
C GLN A 105 -26.43 -24.98 -4.61
N ALA A 106 -26.93 -25.31 -3.42
CA ALA A 106 -28.32 -25.74 -3.22
C ALA A 106 -29.33 -24.58 -3.25
N CYS A 107 -28.88 -23.35 -2.94
CA CYS A 107 -29.70 -22.14 -2.91
C CYS A 107 -28.98 -20.97 -3.63
N PRO A 108 -28.78 -21.02 -4.96
CA PRO A 108 -27.99 -20.02 -5.70
C PRO A 108 -28.59 -18.61 -5.67
N GLU A 109 -29.89 -18.47 -5.37
CA GLU A 109 -30.56 -17.17 -5.18
C GLU A 109 -30.25 -16.52 -3.82
N SER A 110 -29.72 -17.27 -2.87
CA SER A 110 -29.38 -16.80 -1.53
C SER A 110 -27.90 -16.42 -1.46
N ASN A 111 -27.59 -15.15 -1.19
CA ASN A 111 -26.24 -14.59 -1.27
C ASN A 111 -25.25 -15.07 -0.16
N MET A 112 -25.66 -16.04 0.69
CA MET A 112 -24.92 -16.69 1.80
C MET A 112 -23.95 -15.80 2.62
N SER A 113 -24.28 -14.52 2.77
CA SER A 113 -23.40 -13.50 3.36
C SER A 113 -23.36 -13.54 4.90
N ALA A 114 -24.46 -13.94 5.53
CA ALA A 114 -24.62 -13.98 6.98
C ALA A 114 -25.13 -15.35 7.45
N VAL A 115 -24.93 -15.67 8.74
CA VAL A 115 -25.39 -16.94 9.32
C VAL A 115 -26.92 -17.10 9.20
N ASN A 116 -27.65 -15.98 9.25
CA ASN A 116 -29.10 -15.95 9.02
C ASN A 116 -29.49 -16.38 7.59
N ASP A 117 -28.60 -16.25 6.60
CA ASP A 117 -28.89 -16.64 5.21
C ASP A 117 -28.92 -18.17 5.07
N TYR A 118 -28.16 -18.93 5.89
CA TYR A 118 -28.32 -20.39 5.99
C TYR A 118 -29.74 -20.77 6.45
N ARG A 119 -30.29 -20.04 7.43
CA ARG A 119 -31.64 -20.28 7.95
C ARG A 119 -32.69 -20.10 6.85
N HIS A 120 -32.56 -19.04 6.04
CA HIS A 120 -33.47 -18.76 4.93
C HIS A 120 -33.28 -19.76 3.77
N GLY A 121 -32.04 -20.11 3.41
CA GLY A 121 -31.75 -21.12 2.39
C GLY A 121 -32.34 -22.49 2.74
N VAL A 122 -32.19 -22.95 3.98
CA VAL A 122 -32.79 -24.22 4.41
C VAL A 122 -34.33 -24.14 4.48
N GLN A 123 -34.91 -22.97 4.76
CA GLN A 123 -36.35 -22.75 4.63
C GLN A 123 -36.84 -22.78 3.18
N GLN A 124 -36.06 -22.27 2.22
CA GLN A 124 -36.33 -22.41 0.78
C GLN A 124 -36.30 -23.90 0.37
N ILE A 125 -35.28 -24.65 0.80
CA ILE A 125 -35.18 -26.11 0.57
C ILE A 125 -36.39 -26.85 1.16
N LEU A 126 -36.78 -26.56 2.40
CA LEU A 126 -37.97 -27.15 3.03
C LEU A 126 -39.24 -26.87 2.22
N LYS A 127 -39.46 -25.61 1.82
CA LYS A 127 -40.65 -25.20 1.05
C LYS A 127 -40.67 -25.86 -0.33
N HIS A 128 -39.54 -25.91 -1.03
CA HIS A 128 -39.39 -26.60 -2.31
C HIS A 128 -39.70 -28.09 -2.19
N ASN A 129 -39.00 -28.79 -1.29
CA ASN A 129 -39.21 -30.23 -1.09
C ASN A 129 -40.64 -30.55 -0.61
N TYR A 130 -41.27 -29.69 0.19
CA TYR A 130 -42.65 -29.87 0.60
C TYR A 130 -43.65 -29.69 -0.55
N ASN A 131 -43.41 -28.74 -1.46
CA ASN A 131 -44.20 -28.59 -2.68
C ASN A 131 -44.07 -29.83 -3.58
N VAL A 132 -42.84 -30.35 -3.76
CA VAL A 132 -42.59 -31.60 -4.50
C VAL A 132 -43.30 -32.79 -3.83
N TYR A 133 -43.25 -32.90 -2.50
CA TYR A 133 -43.95 -33.91 -1.71
C TYR A 133 -45.47 -33.85 -1.94
N CYS A 134 -46.09 -32.67 -1.81
CA CYS A 134 -47.53 -32.49 -2.01
C CYS A 134 -47.97 -32.83 -3.44
N LEU A 135 -47.19 -32.40 -4.45
CA LEU A 135 -47.46 -32.75 -5.85
C LEU A 135 -47.35 -34.25 -6.10
N SER A 136 -46.37 -34.93 -5.52
CA SER A 136 -46.24 -36.39 -5.64
C SER A 136 -47.43 -37.13 -5.01
N LYS A 137 -47.95 -36.64 -3.87
CA LYS A 137 -49.16 -37.16 -3.22
C LYS A 137 -50.44 -36.95 -4.03
N GLN A 138 -50.59 -35.78 -4.65
CA GLN A 138 -51.73 -35.51 -5.53
C GLN A 138 -51.70 -36.41 -6.77
N GLN A 139 -50.54 -36.54 -7.41
CA GLN A 139 -50.37 -37.42 -8.56
C GLN A 139 -50.56 -38.89 -8.20
N SER A 140 -50.12 -39.33 -7.02
CA SER A 140 -50.23 -40.73 -6.59
C SER A 140 -51.67 -41.17 -6.25
N GLY A 141 -52.59 -40.21 -6.06
CA GLY A 141 -54.04 -40.43 -5.98
C GLY A 141 -54.78 -40.25 -7.31
N ALA A 142 -54.37 -39.31 -8.17
CA ALA A 142 -55.03 -39.05 -9.46
C ALA A 142 -54.65 -40.05 -10.57
N LEU A 143 -53.54 -40.79 -10.44
CA LEU A 143 -53.08 -41.73 -11.48
C LEU A 143 -53.94 -43.00 -11.65
N GLN A 144 -55.07 -43.13 -10.95
CA GLN A 144 -55.95 -44.30 -11.06
C GLN A 144 -56.98 -44.19 -12.20
N GLU A 145 -57.18 -43.03 -12.82
CA GLU A 145 -58.20 -42.82 -13.88
C GLU A 145 -57.65 -42.41 -15.26
N ILE A 146 -56.38 -42.00 -15.41
CA ILE A 146 -55.86 -41.49 -16.69
C ILE A 146 -54.52 -42.12 -17.09
N THR A 147 -54.59 -43.36 -17.58
CA THR A 147 -53.56 -43.96 -18.45
C THR A 147 -54.01 -43.85 -19.92
N ASN A 148 -53.41 -42.93 -20.70
CA ASN A 148 -53.12 -43.03 -22.16
C ASN A 148 -52.89 -41.68 -22.89
N THR A 149 -51.95 -40.83 -22.44
CA THR A 149 -51.37 -39.77 -23.32
C THR A 149 -49.87 -39.58 -23.06
N ASN A 150 -49.03 -40.31 -23.78
CA ASN A 150 -47.57 -40.26 -23.66
C ASN A 150 -46.92 -39.41 -24.77
N THR A 151 -46.53 -38.16 -24.49
CA THR A 151 -45.39 -37.53 -25.23
C THR A 151 -44.76 -36.29 -24.58
N SER A 152 -45.51 -35.40 -23.92
CA SER A 152 -44.99 -34.07 -23.50
C SER A 152 -44.30 -34.02 -22.11
N LEU A 153 -44.25 -35.13 -21.37
CA LEU A 153 -43.94 -35.11 -19.92
C LEU A 153 -42.44 -35.17 -19.54
N LYS A 154 -41.49 -35.16 -20.49
CA LYS A 154 -40.06 -35.36 -20.19
C LYS A 154 -39.32 -34.10 -19.73
N THR A 155 -39.67 -32.91 -20.23
CA THR A 155 -39.04 -31.64 -19.84
C THR A 155 -39.45 -31.18 -18.44
N ALA A 156 -40.75 -31.28 -18.11
CA ALA A 156 -41.28 -30.94 -16.77
C ALA A 156 -40.84 -31.90 -15.64
N LYS A 157 -40.08 -32.95 -15.95
CA LYS A 157 -39.58 -33.95 -14.97
C LYS A 157 -38.25 -33.54 -14.32
N ASN A 158 -37.50 -32.58 -14.87
CA ASN A 158 -36.22 -32.15 -14.30
C ASN A 158 -36.35 -31.05 -13.25
N GLU A 159 -37.36 -30.18 -13.32
CA GLU A 159 -37.60 -29.10 -12.33
C GLU A 159 -38.16 -29.62 -10.97
N LYS A 160 -38.55 -30.90 -10.90
CA LYS A 160 -39.26 -31.48 -9.74
C LYS A 160 -38.40 -32.45 -8.92
N ARG A 161 -37.09 -32.23 -8.85
CA ARG A 161 -36.20 -33.03 -7.98
C ARG A 161 -36.16 -32.45 -6.57
N PHE A 162 -36.18 -33.34 -5.59
CA PHE A 162 -35.88 -32.98 -4.19
C PHE A 162 -34.43 -32.48 -4.08
N ILE A 163 -34.23 -31.41 -3.31
CA ILE A 163 -32.90 -30.96 -2.89
C ILE A 163 -32.55 -31.74 -1.63
N ILE A 164 -31.61 -32.68 -1.74
CA ILE A 164 -31.23 -33.62 -0.67
C ILE A 164 -29.81 -33.26 -0.19
N ALA A 165 -29.63 -33.10 1.11
CA ALA A 165 -28.32 -32.92 1.72
C ALA A 165 -27.55 -34.25 1.74
N PRO A 166 -26.38 -34.36 1.09
CA PRO A 166 -25.59 -35.59 1.11
C PRO A 166 -25.17 -35.99 2.54
N PRO A 167 -25.02 -37.30 2.84
CA PRO A 167 -24.59 -37.77 4.16
C PRO A 167 -23.31 -37.10 4.67
N ALA A 168 -22.31 -36.93 3.79
CA ALA A 168 -21.07 -36.24 4.12
C ALA A 168 -21.27 -34.78 4.56
N ILE A 169 -22.25 -34.06 4.00
CA ILE A 169 -22.60 -32.70 4.40
C ILE A 169 -23.32 -32.70 5.75
N MET A 170 -24.20 -33.68 6.00
CA MET A 170 -24.86 -33.84 7.31
C MET A 170 -23.86 -34.15 8.43
N THR A 171 -22.90 -35.05 8.20
CA THR A 171 -21.80 -35.34 9.13
C THR A 171 -20.90 -34.13 9.35
N SER A 172 -20.63 -33.37 8.29
CA SER A 172 -19.84 -32.14 8.36
C SER A 172 -20.54 -31.06 9.19
N LEU A 173 -21.83 -30.83 8.98
CA LEU A 173 -22.64 -29.91 9.77
C LEU A 173 -22.75 -30.34 11.24
N ALA A 174 -22.95 -31.63 11.51
CA ALA A 174 -22.94 -32.18 12.87
C ALA A 174 -21.58 -31.96 13.58
N THR A 175 -20.48 -32.14 12.84
CA THR A 175 -19.12 -31.88 13.33
C THR A 175 -18.90 -30.40 13.61
N CYS A 176 -19.34 -29.50 12.72
CA CYS A 176 -19.28 -28.05 12.92
C CYS A 176 -20.02 -27.61 14.19
N ILE A 177 -21.25 -28.10 14.41
CA ILE A 177 -22.02 -27.82 15.63
C ILE A 177 -21.26 -28.28 16.88
N ARG A 178 -20.84 -29.55 16.92
CA ARG A 178 -20.13 -30.15 18.07
C ARG A 178 -18.82 -29.41 18.39
N LEU A 179 -18.05 -29.04 17.37
CA LEU A 179 -16.79 -28.31 17.56
C LEU A 179 -17.03 -26.88 18.04
N ARG A 180 -18.03 -26.18 17.51
CA ARG A 180 -18.43 -24.85 18.01
C ARG A 180 -18.91 -24.91 19.45
N GLU A 181 -19.74 -25.87 19.83
CA GLU A 181 -20.17 -26.07 21.22
C GLU A 181 -18.97 -26.34 22.15
N LYS A 182 -18.06 -27.25 21.76
CA LYS A 182 -16.84 -27.55 22.52
C LYS A 182 -15.93 -26.31 22.67
N LEU A 183 -15.73 -25.56 21.58
CA LEU A 183 -14.94 -24.32 21.57
C LEU A 183 -15.58 -23.27 22.50
N THR A 184 -16.89 -23.10 22.41
CA THR A 184 -17.65 -22.11 23.17
C THR A 184 -17.67 -22.41 24.67
N ILE A 185 -17.83 -23.68 25.06
CA ILE A 185 -17.68 -24.13 26.45
C ILE A 185 -16.26 -23.85 26.96
N ARG A 186 -15.23 -24.05 26.11
CA ARG A 186 -13.81 -23.88 26.47
C ARG A 186 -13.39 -22.41 26.59
N ILE A 187 -13.89 -21.53 25.72
CA ILE A 187 -13.55 -20.10 25.72
C ILE A 187 -14.36 -19.32 26.76
N TYR A 188 -15.68 -19.53 26.81
CA TYR A 188 -16.59 -18.72 27.62
C TYR A 188 -16.98 -19.36 28.96
N GLY A 189 -16.49 -20.57 29.27
CA GLY A 189 -16.84 -21.34 30.48
C GLY A 189 -18.33 -21.74 30.57
N SER A 190 -19.13 -21.42 29.55
CA SER A 190 -20.58 -21.44 29.62
C SER A 190 -21.17 -22.65 28.89
N LYS A 191 -21.83 -23.54 29.64
CA LYS A 191 -22.68 -24.61 29.08
C LYS A 191 -23.89 -24.08 28.29
N LYS A 192 -24.18 -22.77 28.34
CA LYS A 192 -25.33 -22.14 27.65
C LYS A 192 -25.01 -21.66 26.23
N GLY A 193 -23.79 -21.84 25.74
CA GLY A 193 -23.44 -21.50 24.34
C GLY A 193 -22.84 -20.10 24.14
N GLY A 194 -22.12 -19.58 25.13
CA GLY A 194 -21.33 -18.34 24.99
C GLY A 194 -22.15 -17.07 25.18
N ASP A 195 -21.78 -16.01 24.47
CA ASP A 195 -22.62 -14.83 24.26
C ASP A 195 -23.83 -15.14 23.36
N ASP A 196 -24.75 -14.18 23.22
CA ASP A 196 -25.96 -14.37 22.43
C ASP A 196 -25.70 -14.53 20.92
N GLY A 197 -24.59 -14.02 20.40
CA GLY A 197 -24.17 -14.20 19.01
C GLY A 197 -23.71 -15.64 18.76
N HIS A 198 -22.80 -16.16 19.59
CA HIS A 198 -22.36 -17.55 19.54
C HIS A 198 -23.51 -18.53 19.71
N ARG A 199 -24.42 -18.25 20.65
CA ARG A 199 -25.64 -19.03 20.89
C ARG A 199 -26.55 -19.02 19.66
N TYR A 200 -26.79 -17.86 19.07
CA TYR A 200 -27.55 -17.73 17.83
C TYR A 200 -26.95 -18.54 16.67
N ILE A 201 -25.63 -18.48 16.48
CA ILE A 201 -24.94 -19.24 15.41
C ILE A 201 -25.12 -20.75 15.61
N ILE A 202 -24.93 -21.25 16.83
CA ILE A 202 -25.12 -22.67 17.16
C ILE A 202 -26.58 -23.10 16.96
N ASP A 203 -27.54 -22.28 17.40
CA ASP A 203 -28.97 -22.54 17.23
C ASP A 203 -29.38 -22.57 15.74
N VAL A 204 -28.85 -21.67 14.91
CA VAL A 204 -29.10 -21.68 13.46
C VAL A 204 -28.54 -22.92 12.80
N LEU A 205 -27.30 -23.32 13.12
CA LEU A 205 -26.70 -24.54 12.56
C LEU A 205 -27.46 -25.81 13.00
N LYS A 206 -27.90 -25.88 14.26
CA LYS A 206 -28.79 -26.95 14.76
C LYS A 206 -30.12 -26.99 14.00
N TYR A 207 -30.75 -25.84 13.79
CA TYR A 207 -31.97 -25.74 12.99
C TYR A 207 -31.74 -26.23 11.55
N CYS A 208 -30.65 -25.79 10.90
CA CYS A 208 -30.28 -26.27 9.57
C CYS A 208 -30.14 -27.81 9.54
N ARG A 209 -29.49 -28.42 10.54
CA ARG A 209 -29.34 -29.89 10.62
C ARG A 209 -30.71 -30.58 10.74
N SER A 210 -31.56 -30.13 11.66
CA SER A 210 -32.89 -30.74 11.85
C SER A 210 -33.80 -30.56 10.64
N ALA A 211 -33.78 -29.38 10.02
CA ALA A 211 -34.57 -29.08 8.84
C ALA A 211 -34.10 -29.83 7.58
N LEU A 212 -32.78 -29.98 7.38
CA LEU A 212 -32.25 -30.81 6.27
C LEU A 212 -32.50 -32.30 6.49
N ARG A 213 -32.45 -32.80 7.73
CA ARG A 213 -32.84 -34.18 8.07
C ARG A 213 -34.32 -34.45 7.75
N TYR A 214 -35.20 -33.50 8.07
CA TYR A 214 -36.61 -33.51 7.67
C TYR A 214 -36.79 -33.45 6.15
N ALA A 215 -36.04 -32.58 5.45
CA ALA A 215 -36.07 -32.44 3.99
C ALA A 215 -35.65 -33.72 3.25
N ASN A 216 -34.60 -34.40 3.74
CA ASN A 216 -34.16 -35.70 3.24
C ASN A 216 -35.23 -36.79 3.48
N ARG A 217 -35.86 -36.80 4.66
CA ARG A 217 -36.92 -37.77 5.00
C ARG A 217 -38.18 -37.60 4.14
N MET A 218 -38.54 -36.37 3.74
CA MET A 218 -39.62 -36.15 2.76
C MET A 218 -39.35 -36.86 1.43
N ALA A 219 -38.11 -36.76 0.90
CA ALA A 219 -37.72 -37.46 -0.32
C ALA A 219 -37.75 -38.98 -0.16
N THR A 220 -37.23 -39.51 0.95
CA THR A 220 -37.26 -40.95 1.26
C THR A 220 -38.70 -41.48 1.38
N ALA A 221 -39.62 -40.72 1.96
CA ALA A 221 -41.01 -41.12 2.10
C ALA A 221 -41.70 -41.30 0.74
N VAL A 222 -41.46 -40.40 -0.22
CA VAL A 222 -42.00 -40.51 -1.59
C VAL A 222 -41.38 -41.71 -2.31
N HIS A 223 -40.06 -41.88 -2.28
CA HIS A 223 -39.42 -43.02 -2.94
C HIS A 223 -39.80 -44.38 -2.33
N LYS A 224 -40.09 -44.46 -1.02
CA LYS A 224 -40.67 -45.68 -0.42
C LYS A 224 -42.06 -45.99 -1.01
N GLU A 225 -42.91 -44.99 -1.20
CA GLU A 225 -44.24 -45.17 -1.78
C GLU A 225 -44.21 -45.49 -3.29
N GLU A 226 -43.25 -44.95 -4.04
CA GLU A 226 -43.00 -45.32 -5.43
C GLU A 226 -42.50 -46.77 -5.54
N ASN A 227 -41.46 -47.14 -4.78
CA ASN A 227 -40.87 -48.48 -4.82
C ASN A 227 -41.85 -49.58 -4.36
N ASN A 228 -42.74 -49.28 -3.41
CA ASN A 228 -43.81 -50.21 -3.00
C ASN A 228 -44.87 -50.44 -4.09
N ARG A 229 -44.96 -49.58 -5.12
CA ARG A 229 -45.85 -49.76 -6.27
C ARG A 229 -45.17 -50.51 -7.42
N THR A 230 -43.86 -50.37 -7.57
CA THR A 230 -43.06 -51.12 -8.56
C THR A 230 -42.40 -52.33 -7.91
N HIS A 231 -43.17 -53.42 -7.76
CA HIS A 231 -42.57 -54.73 -7.50
C HIS A 231 -41.55 -55.05 -8.61
N GLU A 232 -40.37 -55.54 -8.20
CA GLU A 232 -39.26 -56.01 -9.05
C GLU A 232 -38.45 -54.93 -9.82
N THR A 233 -37.39 -54.41 -9.21
CA THR A 233 -36.00 -54.85 -9.51
C THR A 233 -34.97 -54.19 -8.59
N LYS A 234 -33.82 -54.87 -8.39
CA LYS A 234 -32.81 -54.50 -7.40
C LYS A 234 -31.83 -53.44 -7.92
N ASP A 235 -31.97 -52.19 -7.49
CA ASP A 235 -30.81 -51.37 -7.11
C ASP A 235 -31.21 -50.28 -6.11
N ASN A 236 -30.98 -50.50 -4.81
CA ASN A 236 -31.52 -49.67 -3.74
C ASN A 236 -30.64 -48.43 -3.49
N ARG A 237 -30.46 -47.60 -4.53
CA ARG A 237 -29.47 -46.51 -4.60
C ARG A 237 -29.58 -45.43 -3.51
N PHE A 238 -30.70 -45.39 -2.79
CA PHE A 238 -30.96 -44.48 -1.67
C PHE A 238 -30.66 -45.07 -0.28
N HIS A 239 -30.16 -46.32 -0.19
CA HIS A 239 -29.78 -46.92 1.09
C HIS A 239 -28.64 -46.18 1.81
N ALA A 240 -27.89 -45.35 1.08
CA ALA A 240 -26.89 -44.41 1.61
C ALA A 240 -27.50 -43.21 2.37
N LEU A 241 -28.83 -43.01 2.34
CA LEU A 241 -29.54 -42.00 3.14
C LEU A 241 -30.09 -42.55 4.47
N THR A 242 -29.85 -43.83 4.77
CA THR A 242 -30.23 -44.42 6.06
C THR A 242 -29.20 -43.99 7.11
N PRO A 243 -29.59 -43.25 8.17
CA PRO A 243 -28.66 -42.75 9.18
C PRO A 243 -28.15 -43.85 10.11
N ASP A 244 -27.07 -43.53 10.86
CA ASP A 244 -26.50 -44.40 11.89
C ASP A 244 -27.57 -44.82 12.92
N PRO A 245 -27.67 -46.11 13.29
CA PRO A 245 -28.84 -46.64 13.96
C PRO A 245 -28.94 -46.32 15.46
N GLU A 246 -27.85 -45.94 16.14
CA GLU A 246 -27.81 -46.00 17.61
C GLU A 246 -28.42 -44.78 18.34
N ASP A 247 -28.44 -43.59 17.72
CA ASP A 247 -28.98 -42.36 18.34
C ASP A 247 -30.27 -41.82 17.68
N GLU A 248 -30.67 -42.35 16.51
CA GLU A 248 -31.61 -41.64 15.61
C GLU A 248 -33.07 -42.15 15.58
N GLN A 249 -33.38 -43.32 16.16
CA GLN A 249 -34.66 -44.01 15.92
C GLN A 249 -35.90 -43.22 16.39
N ARG A 250 -35.89 -42.65 17.61
CA ARG A 250 -37.06 -41.93 18.18
C ARG A 250 -37.42 -40.65 17.42
N ASP A 251 -36.42 -39.94 16.93
CA ASP A 251 -36.63 -38.72 16.13
C ASP A 251 -37.28 -39.02 14.78
N CYS A 252 -37.00 -40.19 14.20
CA CYS A 252 -37.49 -40.55 12.87
C CYS A 252 -39.01 -40.69 12.83
N GLU A 253 -39.61 -41.32 13.83
CA GLU A 253 -41.06 -41.49 13.95
C GLU A 253 -41.77 -40.13 14.08
N GLN A 254 -41.23 -39.23 14.89
CA GLN A 254 -41.77 -37.87 15.05
C GLN A 254 -41.62 -37.04 13.77
N ILE A 255 -40.50 -37.17 13.05
CA ILE A 255 -40.30 -36.52 11.74
C ILE A 255 -41.31 -37.07 10.72
N GLU A 256 -41.51 -38.38 10.65
CA GLU A 256 -42.45 -39.01 9.71
C GLU A 256 -43.92 -38.66 10.04
N SER A 257 -44.29 -38.50 11.31
CA SER A 257 -45.61 -37.95 11.71
C SER A 257 -45.74 -36.47 11.29
N ASN A 258 -44.74 -35.65 11.59
CA ASN A 258 -44.75 -34.23 11.22
C ASN A 258 -44.83 -34.02 9.69
N ILE A 259 -44.21 -34.89 8.89
CA ILE A 259 -44.34 -34.88 7.41
C ILE A 259 -45.78 -35.17 6.98
N LYS A 260 -46.42 -36.20 7.54
CA LYS A 260 -47.83 -36.54 7.26
C LYS A 260 -48.79 -35.42 7.68
N GLU A 261 -48.48 -34.72 8.77
CA GLU A 261 -49.24 -33.59 9.32
C GLU A 261 -48.93 -32.24 8.65
N GLY A 262 -47.97 -32.18 7.71
CA GLY A 262 -47.55 -30.94 7.07
C GLY A 262 -46.81 -29.94 7.98
N LYS A 263 -46.35 -30.38 9.16
CA LYS A 263 -45.71 -29.55 10.20
C LYS A 263 -44.22 -29.34 9.88
N LEU A 264 -43.94 -28.35 9.02
CA LEU A 264 -42.57 -27.95 8.71
C LEU A 264 -41.79 -27.47 9.95
N PRO A 265 -40.49 -27.83 10.09
CA PRO A 265 -39.64 -27.36 11.19
C PRO A 265 -39.54 -25.84 11.25
N LYS A 266 -39.94 -25.26 12.38
CA LYS A 266 -39.80 -23.82 12.68
C LYS A 266 -38.54 -23.57 13.51
N TYR A 267 -37.88 -22.42 13.28
CA TYR A 267 -36.75 -21.98 14.08
C TYR A 267 -37.26 -21.50 15.46
N THR A 268 -36.79 -22.13 16.53
CA THR A 268 -37.16 -21.82 17.93
C THR A 268 -35.98 -21.34 18.78
N GLY A 269 -34.82 -21.10 18.17
CA GLY A 269 -33.63 -20.56 18.85
C GLY A 269 -33.74 -19.07 19.17
N VAL A 270 -32.65 -18.50 19.67
CA VAL A 270 -32.58 -17.06 20.01
C VAL A 270 -33.01 -16.18 18.82
N GLN A 271 -34.00 -15.31 19.03
CA GLN A 271 -34.33 -14.29 18.03
C GLN A 271 -33.47 -13.05 18.28
N VAL A 272 -32.47 -12.83 17.43
CA VAL A 272 -31.76 -11.55 17.40
C VAL A 272 -32.66 -10.54 16.70
N LYS A 273 -32.89 -9.38 17.34
CA LYS A 273 -33.76 -8.32 16.83
C LYS A 273 -33.20 -7.63 15.58
N GLU A 274 -31.89 -7.64 15.43
CA GLU A 274 -31.17 -7.07 14.28
C GLU A 274 -30.41 -8.16 13.53
N LYS A 275 -30.30 -8.00 12.20
CA LYS A 275 -29.62 -8.97 11.34
C LYS A 275 -28.12 -8.76 11.51
N ILE A 276 -27.50 -9.52 12.44
CA ILE A 276 -26.05 -9.46 12.67
C ILE A 276 -25.31 -9.73 11.34
N ASP A 277 -24.76 -8.67 10.75
CA ASP A 277 -23.82 -8.76 9.65
C ASP A 277 -22.46 -9.20 10.22
N ILE A 278 -21.77 -10.10 9.52
CA ILE A 278 -20.41 -10.50 9.90
C ILE A 278 -19.49 -9.27 9.88
N HIS A 279 -19.67 -8.36 8.92
CA HIS A 279 -18.95 -7.10 8.90
C HIS A 279 -19.29 -6.21 10.10
N GLN A 280 -20.54 -6.20 10.55
CA GLN A 280 -20.93 -5.46 11.77
C GLN A 280 -20.29 -6.08 13.03
N ILE A 281 -20.12 -7.41 13.14
CA ILE A 281 -19.30 -8.01 14.22
C ILE A 281 -17.83 -7.56 14.13
N TYR A 282 -17.31 -7.33 12.93
CA TYR A 282 -15.96 -6.79 12.71
C TYR A 282 -15.84 -5.29 12.96
N PHE A 283 -16.94 -4.52 13.07
CA PHE A 283 -16.90 -3.07 13.36
C PHE A 283 -17.45 -2.71 14.76
N GLU A 284 -18.33 -3.53 15.33
CA GLU A 284 -18.92 -3.38 16.67
C GLU A 284 -18.44 -4.47 17.65
N GLY A 285 -17.43 -5.25 17.26
CA GLY A 285 -16.83 -6.28 18.09
C GLY A 285 -16.13 -5.70 19.32
N ASP A 286 -15.98 -6.55 20.35
CA ASP A 286 -15.16 -6.26 21.53
C ASP A 286 -13.75 -5.76 21.13
N ASP A 287 -13.15 -4.91 21.97
CA ASP A 287 -11.85 -4.25 21.75
C ASP A 287 -10.78 -5.26 21.28
N ARG A 288 -10.84 -6.49 21.79
CA ARG A 288 -9.94 -7.59 21.44
C ARG A 288 -10.16 -8.12 20.02
N ILE A 289 -11.40 -8.19 19.55
CA ILE A 289 -11.73 -8.62 18.18
C ILE A 289 -11.17 -7.60 17.19
N GLN A 290 -11.30 -6.31 17.49
CA GLN A 290 -10.71 -5.23 16.69
C GLN A 290 -9.18 -5.32 16.65
N ALA A 291 -8.54 -5.50 17.80
CA ALA A 291 -7.10 -5.67 17.90
C ALA A 291 -6.60 -6.92 17.11
N VAL A 292 -7.34 -8.03 17.13
CA VAL A 292 -7.04 -9.22 16.31
C VAL A 292 -7.29 -8.98 14.82
N ALA A 293 -8.37 -8.28 14.45
CA ALA A 293 -8.66 -7.92 13.07
C ALA A 293 -7.54 -7.05 12.48
N PHE A 294 -7.07 -6.05 13.23
CA PHE A 294 -5.93 -5.21 12.87
C PHE A 294 -4.65 -6.02 12.59
N LEU A 295 -4.29 -6.96 13.48
CA LEU A 295 -3.11 -7.83 13.27
C LEU A 295 -3.27 -8.73 12.03
N ASN A 296 -4.45 -9.30 11.79
CA ASN A 296 -4.71 -10.10 10.59
C ASN A 296 -4.66 -9.24 9.31
N THR A 297 -5.15 -8.00 9.36
CA THR A 297 -5.03 -7.04 8.25
C THR A 297 -3.57 -6.74 7.96
N MET A 298 -2.73 -6.53 8.96
CA MET A 298 -1.28 -6.38 8.77
C MET A 298 -0.66 -7.62 8.10
N ASP A 299 -1.07 -8.85 8.46
CA ASP A 299 -0.54 -10.07 7.83
C ASP A 299 -0.95 -10.20 6.35
N GLU A 300 -2.23 -9.97 6.01
CA GLU A 300 -2.72 -9.99 4.62
C GLU A 300 -2.00 -8.94 3.75
N LEU A 301 -1.82 -7.74 4.30
CA LEU A 301 -1.11 -6.65 3.65
C LEU A 301 0.37 -7.00 3.41
N MET A 302 1.06 -7.58 4.39
CA MET A 302 2.45 -8.01 4.22
C MET A 302 2.57 -9.18 3.23
N GLY A 303 1.60 -10.10 3.21
CA GLY A 303 1.50 -11.16 2.20
C GLY A 303 1.36 -10.60 0.78
N THR A 304 0.55 -9.54 0.62
CA THR A 304 0.39 -8.82 -0.66
C THR A 304 1.69 -8.15 -1.09
N VAL A 305 2.41 -7.49 -0.19
CA VAL A 305 3.73 -6.89 -0.45
C VAL A 305 4.75 -7.95 -0.86
N ARG A 306 4.85 -9.04 -0.09
CA ARG A 306 5.73 -10.18 -0.37
C ARG A 306 5.45 -10.80 -1.74
N HIS A 307 4.18 -10.93 -2.12
CA HIS A 307 3.79 -11.48 -3.43
C HIS A 307 4.30 -10.62 -4.60
N HIS A 308 4.15 -9.29 -4.54
CA HIS A 308 4.64 -8.42 -5.62
C HIS A 308 6.17 -8.49 -5.77
N TYR A 309 6.93 -8.52 -4.67
CA TYR A 309 8.38 -8.75 -4.73
C TYR A 309 8.77 -10.15 -5.25
N GLN A 310 7.91 -11.16 -5.09
CA GLN A 310 8.11 -12.47 -5.75
C GLN A 310 7.90 -12.37 -7.27
N LEU A 311 6.92 -11.60 -7.76
CA LEU A 311 6.72 -11.36 -9.19
C LEU A 311 7.93 -10.66 -9.81
N LEU A 312 8.44 -9.59 -9.18
CA LEU A 312 9.68 -8.93 -9.60
C LEU A 312 10.87 -9.91 -9.59
N LYS A 313 10.97 -10.80 -8.60
CA LYS A 313 12.01 -11.85 -8.58
C LYS A 313 11.90 -12.84 -9.74
N ILE A 314 10.68 -13.24 -10.11
CA ILE A 314 10.41 -14.12 -11.25
C ILE A 314 10.82 -13.43 -12.55
N TYR A 315 10.45 -12.15 -12.72
CA TYR A 315 10.88 -11.32 -13.85
C TYR A 315 12.42 -11.28 -13.98
N MET A 316 13.13 -10.90 -12.91
CA MET A 316 14.61 -10.83 -12.88
C MET A 316 15.28 -12.16 -13.21
N ARG A 317 14.59 -13.30 -13.02
CA ARG A 317 15.09 -14.64 -13.33
C ARG A 317 14.86 -15.11 -14.76
N GLY A 318 14.31 -14.25 -15.63
CA GLY A 318 14.00 -14.58 -17.02
C GLY A 318 12.51 -14.80 -17.28
N GLY A 319 11.63 -14.46 -16.33
CA GLY A 319 10.18 -14.42 -16.51
C GLY A 319 9.68 -13.34 -17.48
N GLN A 320 10.57 -12.68 -18.24
CA GLN A 320 10.22 -11.64 -19.21
C GLN A 320 9.18 -12.10 -20.24
N ALA A 321 9.09 -13.40 -20.53
CA ALA A 321 8.06 -13.96 -21.41
C ALA A 321 6.62 -13.74 -20.90
N THR A 322 6.38 -13.55 -19.59
CA THR A 322 5.04 -13.25 -19.06
C THR A 322 4.74 -11.75 -19.03
N HIS A 323 5.77 -10.90 -19.07
CA HIS A 323 5.65 -9.44 -19.03
C HIS A 323 6.69 -8.76 -19.96
N PRO A 324 6.56 -8.91 -21.29
CA PRO A 324 7.60 -8.49 -22.23
C PRO A 324 7.76 -6.98 -22.37
N SER A 325 6.78 -6.19 -21.93
CA SER A 325 6.81 -4.72 -21.95
C SER A 325 7.27 -4.08 -20.63
N LEU A 326 7.30 -4.82 -19.51
CA LEU A 326 7.61 -4.25 -18.20
C LEU A 326 9.12 -4.15 -17.99
N SER A 327 9.57 -3.02 -17.44
CA SER A 327 10.94 -2.83 -16.97
C SER A 327 11.11 -3.28 -15.52
N SER A 328 12.34 -3.65 -15.12
CA SER A 328 12.66 -3.93 -13.71
C SER A 328 12.50 -2.70 -12.81
N VAL A 329 12.69 -1.50 -13.36
CA VAL A 329 12.47 -0.22 -12.66
C VAL A 329 10.99 -0.01 -12.36
N GLN A 330 10.13 -0.19 -13.36
CA GLN A 330 8.69 -0.04 -13.21
C GLN A 330 8.11 -1.08 -12.26
N LEU A 331 8.47 -2.36 -12.42
CA LEU A 331 8.02 -3.41 -11.50
C LEU A 331 8.45 -3.11 -10.05
N ALA A 332 9.62 -2.52 -9.82
CA ALA A 332 10.04 -2.07 -8.50
C ALA A 332 9.26 -0.85 -7.99
N MET A 333 8.88 0.10 -8.87
CA MET A 333 7.96 1.19 -8.55
C MET A 333 6.55 0.67 -8.19
N GLU A 334 6.02 -0.31 -8.92
CA GLU A 334 4.75 -0.99 -8.61
C GLU A 334 4.82 -1.71 -7.26
N CYS A 335 5.91 -2.45 -6.97
CA CYS A 335 6.11 -3.10 -5.68
C CYS A 335 6.22 -2.10 -4.52
N ALA A 336 6.94 -0.99 -4.70
CA ALA A 336 7.05 0.07 -3.70
C ALA A 336 5.70 0.76 -3.47
N MET A 337 4.94 1.02 -4.53
CA MET A 337 3.60 1.59 -4.43
C MET A 337 2.63 0.68 -3.66
N VAL A 338 2.62 -0.63 -3.93
CA VAL A 338 1.84 -1.59 -3.13
C VAL A 338 2.26 -1.58 -1.67
N ALA A 339 3.56 -1.46 -1.37
CA ALA A 339 4.04 -1.34 0.00
C ALA A 339 3.64 -0.01 0.67
N ASN A 340 3.64 1.10 -0.06
CA ASN A 340 3.17 2.41 0.43
C ASN A 340 1.68 2.36 0.76
N VAL A 341 0.86 1.84 -0.16
CA VAL A 341 -0.58 1.63 0.02
C VAL A 341 -0.88 0.73 1.22
N ALA A 342 -0.14 -0.37 1.38
CA ALA A 342 -0.25 -1.25 2.53
C ALA A 342 0.12 -0.53 3.84
N THR A 343 1.23 0.21 3.85
CA THR A 343 1.70 0.98 5.01
C THR A 343 0.73 2.09 5.41
N GLU A 344 0.14 2.80 4.45
CA GLU A 344 -0.92 3.77 4.67
C GLU A 344 -2.21 3.15 5.20
N THR A 345 -2.55 1.95 4.72
CA THR A 345 -3.73 1.21 5.20
C THR A 345 -3.53 0.79 6.65
N VAL A 346 -2.34 0.34 7.03
CA VAL A 346 -1.97 0.09 8.44
C VAL A 346 -2.00 1.39 9.24
N ALA A 347 -1.46 2.50 8.73
CA ALA A 347 -1.48 3.80 9.42
C ALA A 347 -2.91 4.33 9.65
N ARG A 348 -3.80 4.13 8.67
CA ARG A 348 -5.22 4.48 8.79
C ARG A 348 -5.93 3.59 9.82
N ALA A 349 -5.76 2.27 9.73
CA ALA A 349 -6.38 1.33 10.66
C ALA A 349 -5.85 1.49 12.10
N GLU A 350 -4.56 1.82 12.27
CA GLU A 350 -3.96 2.16 13.58
C GLU A 350 -4.59 3.45 14.15
N HIS A 351 -4.85 4.44 13.30
CA HIS A 351 -5.48 5.70 13.70
C HIS A 351 -6.98 5.53 14.01
N GLU A 352 -7.73 4.81 13.18
CA GLU A 352 -9.15 4.48 13.38
C GLU A 352 -9.33 3.69 14.69
N LEU A 353 -8.53 2.63 14.90
CA LEU A 353 -8.52 1.87 16.16
C LEU A 353 -8.21 2.75 17.38
N ALA A 354 -7.30 3.72 17.25
CA ALA A 354 -6.97 4.65 18.32
C ALA A 354 -8.03 5.74 18.57
N LEU A 355 -8.87 6.07 17.58
CA LEU A 355 -9.99 7.00 17.71
C LEU A 355 -11.20 6.30 18.36
N ASP A 356 -11.57 5.14 17.83
CA ASP A 356 -12.74 4.39 18.28
C ASP A 356 -12.49 3.72 19.64
N HIS A 357 -11.24 3.30 19.90
CA HIS A 357 -10.81 2.67 21.15
C HIS A 357 -9.58 3.41 21.72
N PRO A 358 -9.74 4.58 22.39
CA PRO A 358 -8.62 5.40 22.88
C PRO A 358 -7.63 4.69 23.82
N HIS A 359 -8.08 3.62 24.48
CA HIS A 359 -7.22 2.79 25.32
C HIS A 359 -6.32 1.81 24.53
N LEU A 360 -6.51 1.69 23.21
CA LEU A 360 -5.68 0.98 22.21
C LEU A 360 -4.80 1.91 21.36
N SER A 361 -4.64 3.16 21.78
CA SER A 361 -3.84 4.21 21.11
C SER A 361 -2.33 3.94 20.92
N SER A 362 -1.84 2.71 21.18
CA SER A 362 -0.49 2.28 20.81
C SER A 362 -0.44 0.80 20.48
N PHE A 363 0.52 0.40 19.63
CA PHE A 363 0.73 -1.00 19.29
C PHE A 363 1.01 -1.88 20.52
N TYR A 364 1.65 -1.36 21.56
CA TYR A 364 1.86 -2.10 22.82
C TYR A 364 0.55 -2.43 23.54
N ARG A 365 -0.46 -1.56 23.45
CA ARG A 365 -1.80 -1.78 24.01
C ARG A 365 -2.57 -2.85 23.22
N VAL A 366 -2.44 -2.84 21.89
CA VAL A 366 -2.94 -3.91 21.00
C VAL A 366 -2.31 -5.26 21.39
N LEU A 367 -0.99 -5.35 21.51
CA LEU A 367 -0.30 -6.60 21.89
C LEU A 367 -0.71 -7.08 23.29
N ALA A 368 -0.77 -6.19 24.27
CA ALA A 368 -1.22 -6.51 25.63
C ALA A 368 -2.66 -7.06 25.64
N LEU A 369 -3.58 -6.43 24.91
CA LEU A 369 -4.98 -6.87 24.84
C LEU A 369 -5.15 -8.20 24.07
N VAL A 370 -4.33 -8.48 23.06
CA VAL A 370 -4.47 -9.73 22.29
C VAL A 370 -3.86 -10.92 23.04
N PHE A 371 -2.64 -10.75 23.56
CA PHE A 371 -1.82 -11.87 24.04
C PHE A 371 -1.75 -12.02 25.57
N LEU A 372 -1.86 -10.92 26.32
CA LEU A 372 -1.74 -10.92 27.78
C LEU A 372 -3.11 -10.80 28.49
N THR A 373 -4.19 -11.28 27.86
CA THR A 373 -5.55 -11.20 28.42
C THR A 373 -5.71 -11.84 29.78
N GLU A 374 -4.99 -12.93 30.06
CA GLU A 374 -5.08 -13.63 31.34
C GLU A 374 -4.43 -12.79 32.47
N CYS A 375 -3.31 -12.13 32.18
CA CYS A 375 -2.66 -11.17 33.09
C CYS A 375 -3.58 -9.97 33.36
N VAL A 376 -4.12 -9.33 32.31
CA VAL A 376 -5.07 -8.20 32.43
C VAL A 376 -6.29 -8.61 33.28
N ALA A 377 -6.84 -9.80 33.04
CA ALA A 377 -7.98 -10.33 33.79
C ALA A 377 -7.64 -10.62 35.26
N ASP A 378 -6.47 -11.18 35.58
CA ASP A 378 -6.11 -11.46 36.98
C ASP A 378 -5.78 -10.20 37.78
N ILE A 379 -5.16 -9.21 37.14
CA ILE A 379 -4.95 -7.87 37.71
C ILE A 379 -6.31 -7.22 37.99
N ASN A 380 -7.24 -7.22 37.01
CA ASN A 380 -8.58 -6.66 37.19
C ASN A 380 -9.37 -7.28 38.36
N LYS A 381 -9.20 -8.58 38.66
CA LYS A 381 -9.84 -9.21 39.85
C LYS A 381 -9.37 -8.61 41.18
N ARG A 382 -8.20 -7.99 41.22
CA ARG A 382 -7.53 -7.51 42.43
C ARG A 382 -7.60 -5.98 42.61
N ILE A 383 -7.88 -5.23 41.54
CA ILE A 383 -8.18 -3.79 41.63
C ILE A 383 -9.53 -3.60 42.34
N LYS A 384 -9.63 -2.62 43.25
CA LYS A 384 -10.92 -2.33 43.92
C LYS A 384 -11.95 -1.87 42.88
N LYS A 385 -13.19 -2.36 42.99
CA LYS A 385 -14.30 -1.99 42.08
C LYS A 385 -14.55 -0.48 41.95
N THR A 386 -14.14 0.32 42.93
CA THR A 386 -14.19 1.80 42.88
C THR A 386 -13.19 2.38 41.88
N HIS A 387 -11.95 1.88 41.84
CA HIS A 387 -10.93 2.33 40.88
C HIS A 387 -11.26 1.86 39.47
N LEU A 388 -11.73 0.62 39.28
CA LEU A 388 -12.19 0.12 37.97
C LEU A 388 -13.38 0.92 37.38
N LYS A 389 -14.19 1.56 38.23
CA LYS A 389 -15.27 2.46 37.77
C LYS A 389 -14.76 3.83 37.34
N ALA A 390 -13.62 4.28 37.86
CA ALA A 390 -12.99 5.53 37.46
C ALA A 390 -12.13 5.34 36.21
N GLU A 391 -11.37 4.24 36.14
CA GLU A 391 -10.44 3.93 35.05
C GLU A 391 -10.58 2.45 34.64
N ALA A 392 -11.54 2.16 33.75
CA ALA A 392 -11.87 0.79 33.33
C ALA A 392 -10.68 0.03 32.69
N HIS A 393 -9.74 0.74 32.08
CA HIS A 393 -8.60 0.17 31.35
C HIS A 393 -7.27 0.25 32.13
N MET A 394 -7.28 0.56 33.44
CA MET A 394 -6.06 0.74 34.24
C MET A 394 -5.13 -0.50 34.21
N ALA A 395 -5.69 -1.71 34.29
CA ALA A 395 -4.89 -2.94 34.18
C ALA A 395 -4.27 -3.12 32.80
N LEU A 396 -5.01 -2.82 31.72
CA LEU A 396 -4.49 -2.91 30.35
C LEU A 396 -3.39 -1.88 30.11
N ALA A 397 -3.54 -0.65 30.62
CA ALA A 397 -2.51 0.38 30.57
C ALA A 397 -1.21 -0.10 31.25
N PHE A 398 -1.30 -0.57 32.49
CA PHE A 398 -0.16 -1.12 33.24
C PHE A 398 0.53 -2.27 32.48
N VAL A 399 -0.21 -3.27 31.99
CA VAL A 399 0.37 -4.37 31.21
C VAL A 399 1.05 -3.85 29.94
N ALA A 400 0.42 -2.92 29.21
CA ALA A 400 0.97 -2.34 28.00
C ALA A 400 2.23 -1.49 28.24
N ASP A 401 2.32 -0.80 29.37
CA ASP A 401 3.51 -0.03 29.75
C ASP A 401 4.68 -0.98 30.07
N ILE A 402 4.45 -2.14 30.70
CA ILE A 402 5.48 -3.19 30.86
C ILE A 402 5.88 -3.80 29.51
N VAL A 403 4.91 -4.06 28.61
CA VAL A 403 5.18 -4.47 27.21
C VAL A 403 6.12 -3.49 26.54
N GLU A 404 5.78 -2.20 26.57
CA GLU A 404 6.58 -1.12 26.01
C GLU A 404 8.01 -1.08 26.57
N CYS A 405 8.18 -1.18 27.89
CA CYS A 405 9.50 -1.24 28.52
C CYS A 405 10.38 -2.39 28.00
N CYS A 406 9.82 -3.55 27.67
CA CYS A 406 10.58 -4.66 27.09
C CYS A 406 11.08 -4.37 25.66
N PHE A 407 10.35 -3.58 24.87
CA PHE A 407 10.79 -3.13 23.54
C PHE A 407 11.92 -2.07 23.60
N HIS A 408 12.08 -1.35 24.71
CA HIS A 408 13.17 -0.39 24.93
C HIS A 408 14.50 -1.03 25.36
N GLY A 409 14.54 -2.36 25.52
CA GLY A 409 15.71 -3.07 26.04
C GLY A 409 16.12 -2.56 27.43
N ARG A 410 17.44 -2.49 27.70
CA ARG A 410 17.99 -2.18 29.03
C ARG A 410 17.42 -0.89 29.66
N PHE A 411 17.15 0.14 28.86
CA PHE A 411 16.64 1.42 29.35
C PHE A 411 15.20 1.34 29.86
N GLY A 412 14.34 0.53 29.22
CA GLY A 412 12.97 0.29 29.68
C GLY A 412 12.91 -0.67 30.86
N LEU A 413 13.75 -1.71 30.89
CA LEU A 413 13.76 -2.67 32.02
C LEU A 413 14.02 -2.01 33.38
N ALA A 414 14.79 -0.91 33.42
CA ALA A 414 15.05 -0.14 34.64
C ALA A 414 13.81 0.59 35.20
N GLN A 415 12.75 0.76 34.40
CA GLN A 415 11.53 1.51 34.75
C GLN A 415 10.41 0.62 35.28
N ILE A 416 10.47 -0.68 35.00
CA ILE A 416 9.45 -1.68 35.41
C ILE A 416 9.12 -1.58 36.91
N PRO A 417 10.09 -1.47 37.85
CA PRO A 417 9.79 -1.30 39.28
C PRO A 417 9.09 0.04 39.62
N LEU A 418 9.36 1.11 38.86
CA LEU A 418 8.71 2.41 39.04
C LEU A 418 7.25 2.35 38.57
N ILE A 419 7.01 1.79 37.38
CA ILE A 419 5.67 1.61 36.81
C ILE A 419 4.82 0.70 37.72
N ALA A 420 5.38 -0.40 38.22
CA ALA A 420 4.71 -1.29 39.16
C ALA A 420 4.38 -0.63 40.50
N LYS A 421 5.27 0.24 41.01
CA LYS A 421 5.01 1.07 42.20
C LYS A 421 3.88 2.05 41.95
N GLU A 422 3.94 2.85 40.88
CA GLU A 422 2.89 3.84 40.55
C GLU A 422 1.54 3.17 40.31
N PHE A 423 1.51 2.02 39.63
CA PHE A 423 0.30 1.25 39.43
C PHE A 423 -0.27 0.74 40.76
N ALA A 424 0.56 0.24 41.68
CA ALA A 424 0.10 -0.19 43.00
C ALA A 424 -0.51 0.97 43.81
N GLU A 425 0.13 2.15 43.76
CA GLU A 425 -0.35 3.37 44.40
C GLU A 425 -1.70 3.84 43.82
N LYS A 426 -1.85 3.87 42.49
CA LYS A 426 -3.09 4.30 41.79
C LYS A 426 -4.25 3.29 41.93
N SER A 427 -3.97 1.99 41.86
CA SER A 427 -4.98 0.92 41.84
C SER A 427 -5.41 0.42 43.23
N GLY A 428 -4.59 0.69 44.26
CA GLY A 428 -4.73 0.10 45.59
C GLY A 428 -4.41 -1.40 45.66
N VAL A 429 -3.76 -1.96 44.63
CA VAL A 429 -3.23 -3.33 44.62
C VAL A 429 -1.96 -3.40 45.48
N LYS A 430 -1.69 -4.54 46.14
CA LYS A 430 -0.49 -4.70 46.97
C LYS A 430 0.79 -4.50 46.13
N PRO A 431 1.73 -3.62 46.52
CA PRO A 431 2.96 -3.36 45.75
C PRO A 431 3.80 -4.60 45.44
N GLN A 432 3.89 -5.55 46.37
CA GLN A 432 4.56 -6.83 46.14
C GLN A 432 3.97 -7.58 44.93
N TYR A 433 2.64 -7.71 44.87
CA TYR A 433 1.98 -8.41 43.77
C TYR A 433 2.10 -7.65 42.44
N ALA A 434 2.07 -6.30 42.46
CA ALA A 434 2.30 -5.51 41.26
C ALA A 434 3.69 -5.75 40.68
N ASN A 435 4.73 -5.81 41.53
CA ASN A 435 6.10 -6.17 41.12
C ASN A 435 6.20 -7.62 40.62
N GLU A 436 5.64 -8.59 41.35
CA GLU A 436 5.62 -10.01 40.94
C GLU A 436 4.95 -10.20 39.56
N MET A 437 3.82 -9.53 39.33
CA MET A 437 3.10 -9.57 38.06
C MET A 437 3.87 -8.83 36.94
N ALA A 438 4.50 -7.69 37.22
CA ALA A 438 5.33 -6.99 36.26
C ALA A 438 6.54 -7.84 35.83
N GLU A 439 7.18 -8.56 36.76
CA GLU A 439 8.28 -9.47 36.48
C GLU A 439 7.84 -10.73 35.71
N ALA A 440 6.64 -11.26 36.00
CA ALA A 440 6.05 -12.36 35.22
C ALA A 440 5.78 -11.93 33.77
N ILE A 441 5.08 -10.81 33.59
CA ILE A 441 4.82 -10.21 32.26
C ILE A 441 6.14 -9.95 31.52
N ARG A 442 7.14 -9.38 32.20
CA ARG A 442 8.49 -9.15 31.65
C ARG A 442 9.15 -10.45 31.17
N ALA A 443 8.99 -11.56 31.90
CA ALA A 443 9.53 -12.86 31.51
C ALA A 443 8.84 -13.41 30.24
N ASP A 444 7.51 -13.30 30.15
CA ASP A 444 6.73 -13.74 28.99
C ASP A 444 7.11 -12.93 27.74
N ILE A 445 7.14 -11.59 27.82
CA ILE A 445 7.52 -10.72 26.69
C ILE A 445 8.99 -10.92 26.30
N ALA A 446 9.87 -11.26 27.26
CA ALA A 446 11.27 -11.50 26.98
C ALA A 446 11.49 -12.70 26.06
N LEU A 447 10.60 -13.71 26.06
CA LEU A 447 10.63 -14.83 25.11
C LEU A 447 10.17 -14.40 23.71
N GLU A 448 9.12 -13.57 23.66
CA GLU A 448 8.44 -13.15 22.44
C GLU A 448 9.19 -12.08 21.65
N THR A 449 10.01 -11.29 22.34
CA THR A 449 10.82 -10.22 21.76
C THR A 449 12.32 -10.53 21.80
N LEU A 450 12.70 -11.79 22.06
CA LEU A 450 14.09 -12.17 22.26
C LEU A 450 14.90 -12.04 20.98
N LEU A 451 15.84 -11.10 20.95
CA LEU A 451 16.71 -10.87 19.80
C LEU A 451 17.83 -11.90 19.79
N VAL A 452 18.31 -12.31 18.61
CA VAL A 452 19.30 -13.41 18.49
C VAL A 452 20.62 -13.10 19.21
N PHE A 453 21.01 -11.82 19.33
CA PHE A 453 22.18 -11.46 20.14
C PHE A 453 21.91 -11.53 21.65
N GLU A 454 20.71 -11.18 22.12
CA GLU A 454 20.35 -11.29 23.54
C GLU A 454 20.45 -12.75 23.99
N GLN A 455 20.02 -13.70 23.15
CA GLN A 455 20.21 -15.13 23.36
C GLN A 455 21.69 -15.51 23.56
N ARG A 456 22.60 -14.92 22.77
CA ARG A 456 24.06 -15.17 22.90
C ARG A 456 24.60 -14.66 24.24
N PHE A 457 24.17 -13.48 24.69
CA PHE A 457 24.58 -12.93 25.99
C PHE A 457 23.98 -13.72 27.17
N MET A 458 22.70 -14.11 27.09
CA MET A 458 22.04 -14.88 28.15
C MET A 458 22.70 -16.26 28.35
N ARG A 459 23.14 -16.92 27.28
CA ARG A 459 23.88 -18.19 27.34
C ARG A 459 25.22 -18.12 28.09
N CYS A 460 25.77 -16.92 28.29
CA CYS A 460 26.98 -16.70 29.11
C CYS A 460 26.68 -16.47 30.60
N SER A 461 25.41 -16.45 31.02
CA SER A 461 24.98 -16.24 32.41
C SER A 461 24.53 -17.55 33.07
N ALA A 462 24.81 -17.72 34.37
CA ALA A 462 24.39 -18.91 35.12
C ALA A 462 22.85 -19.09 35.18
N THR A 463 22.09 -18.01 34.97
CA THR A 463 20.63 -18.00 34.78
C THR A 463 20.13 -18.76 33.56
N ALA A 464 21.01 -19.18 32.63
CA ALA A 464 20.63 -19.95 31.44
C ALA A 464 19.96 -21.30 31.77
N ILE A 465 20.17 -21.87 32.96
CA ILE A 465 19.66 -23.20 33.35
C ILE A 465 18.12 -23.29 33.28
N ALA A 466 17.40 -22.19 33.51
CA ALA A 466 15.93 -22.16 33.42
C ALA A 466 15.40 -22.18 31.96
N PHE A 467 16.21 -21.85 30.96
CA PHE A 467 15.82 -21.77 29.54
C PHE A 467 16.12 -23.06 28.74
N PHE A 468 16.55 -24.15 29.40
CA PHE A 468 16.91 -25.41 28.71
C PHE A 468 15.73 -26.26 28.26
N ILE A 469 14.51 -25.97 28.70
CA ILE A 469 13.29 -26.46 28.05
C ILE A 469 13.03 -25.45 26.93
N GLU A 470 13.59 -25.66 25.73
CA GLU A 470 13.54 -24.70 24.61
C GLU A 470 12.11 -24.20 24.37
N PRO A 471 11.75 -22.98 24.82
CA PRO A 471 10.41 -22.46 24.59
C PRO A 471 10.39 -21.97 23.15
N GLU A 472 9.36 -22.35 22.39
CA GLU A 472 9.15 -21.75 21.08
C GLU A 472 9.00 -20.23 21.29
N SER A 473 9.84 -19.47 20.59
CA SER A 473 9.96 -18.03 20.79
C SER A 473 9.37 -17.28 19.61
N HIS A 474 8.77 -16.12 19.87
CA HIS A 474 7.99 -15.31 18.91
C HIS A 474 6.68 -16.03 18.47
N MET A 475 5.96 -16.61 19.43
CA MET A 475 4.73 -17.37 19.23
C MET A 475 3.46 -16.52 19.20
N TRP A 476 3.48 -15.28 19.70
CA TRP A 476 2.35 -14.36 19.66
C TRP A 476 1.79 -14.20 18.24
N LEU A 477 2.66 -13.88 17.28
CA LEU A 477 2.28 -13.79 15.87
C LEU A 477 2.42 -15.13 15.12
N GLY A 478 2.53 -16.27 15.81
CA GLY A 478 2.81 -17.58 15.18
C GLY A 478 1.76 -18.06 14.16
N GLN A 479 0.55 -17.49 14.17
CA GLN A 479 -0.52 -17.77 13.20
C GLN A 479 -0.50 -16.82 11.98
N CYS A 480 0.33 -15.79 11.98
CA CYS A 480 0.47 -14.81 10.91
C CYS A 480 1.61 -15.24 9.98
N GLU A 481 1.31 -15.60 8.73
CA GLU A 481 2.27 -16.25 7.81
C GLU A 481 3.36 -15.31 7.28
N ASN A 482 3.15 -14.00 7.36
CA ASN A 482 3.96 -12.97 6.72
C ASN A 482 4.52 -11.93 7.70
N ILE A 483 3.93 -11.78 8.89
CA ILE A 483 4.46 -10.95 9.99
C ILE A 483 4.84 -11.76 11.25
N GLY A 484 4.73 -13.09 11.22
CA GLY A 484 4.96 -14.00 12.34
C GLY A 484 6.16 -14.92 12.19
N GLY A 485 6.51 -15.63 13.27
CA GLY A 485 7.54 -16.67 13.29
C GLY A 485 8.89 -16.22 12.73
N GLU A 486 9.28 -16.75 11.58
CA GLU A 486 10.53 -16.41 10.90
C GLU A 486 10.51 -15.03 10.20
N PHE A 487 9.33 -14.44 10.04
CA PHE A 487 9.09 -13.07 9.57
C PHE A 487 8.60 -12.17 10.70
N CYS A 488 8.90 -12.49 11.96
CA CYS A 488 8.35 -11.77 13.12
C CYS A 488 8.56 -10.25 13.05
N LEU A 489 7.46 -9.51 12.92
CA LEU A 489 7.42 -8.04 12.91
C LEU A 489 7.83 -7.43 14.26
N LEU A 490 7.55 -8.12 15.38
CA LEU A 490 7.93 -7.65 16.71
C LEU A 490 9.45 -7.50 16.87
N ASN A 491 10.21 -8.36 16.19
CA ASN A 491 11.67 -8.27 16.11
C ASN A 491 12.09 -6.93 15.47
N THR A 492 11.50 -6.57 14.32
CA THR A 492 11.73 -5.26 13.67
C THR A 492 11.31 -4.11 14.57
N HIS A 493 10.11 -4.17 15.18
CA HIS A 493 9.59 -3.14 16.08
C HIS A 493 10.57 -2.85 17.24
N LYS A 494 11.11 -3.91 17.87
CA LYS A 494 12.09 -3.78 18.95
C LYS A 494 13.40 -3.18 18.46
N LEU A 495 13.93 -3.61 17.32
CA LEU A 495 15.16 -3.04 16.76
C LEU A 495 15.01 -1.54 16.46
N VAL A 496 13.85 -1.08 15.97
CA VAL A 496 13.58 0.35 15.76
C VAL A 496 13.50 1.11 17.09
N GLN A 497 12.74 0.61 18.07
CA GLN A 497 12.62 1.26 19.39
C GLN A 497 13.98 1.33 20.12
N MET A 498 14.78 0.27 20.07
CA MET A 498 16.13 0.28 20.65
C MET A 498 17.07 1.25 19.93
N PHE A 499 16.98 1.35 18.59
CA PHE A 499 17.80 2.27 17.82
C PHE A 499 17.48 3.74 18.13
N THR A 500 16.19 4.10 18.29
CA THR A 500 15.78 5.49 18.55
C THR A 500 16.28 5.97 19.90
N VAL A 501 16.23 5.12 20.93
CA VAL A 501 16.78 5.40 22.27
C VAL A 501 18.31 5.51 22.25
N ALA A 502 19.00 4.64 21.51
CA ALA A 502 20.44 4.47 21.61
C ALA A 502 21.27 5.11 20.48
N SER A 503 20.64 5.92 19.60
CA SER A 503 21.24 6.51 18.40
C SER A 503 22.52 7.33 18.65
N ASN A 504 22.71 7.86 19.87
CA ASN A 504 23.92 8.58 20.27
C ASN A 504 25.04 7.69 20.86
N GLU A 505 24.71 6.49 21.35
CA GLU A 505 25.64 5.60 22.06
C GLU A 505 26.05 4.36 21.25
N MET A 506 25.19 3.90 20.33
CA MET A 506 25.46 2.74 19.46
C MET A 506 26.47 3.05 18.36
N LYS A 507 27.73 3.16 18.75
CA LYS A 507 28.86 2.95 17.83
C LYS A 507 28.76 1.54 17.25
N SER A 508 28.82 1.44 15.94
CA SER A 508 28.55 0.20 15.19
C SER A 508 29.53 -0.93 15.55
N PHE A 509 29.11 -1.80 16.48
CA PHE A 509 29.78 -3.06 16.78
C PHE A 509 29.33 -4.11 15.77
N ALA A 510 30.07 -4.24 14.67
CA ALA A 510 29.77 -5.22 13.63
C ALA A 510 29.79 -6.66 14.18
N GLY A 511 28.76 -7.45 13.84
CA GLY A 511 28.52 -8.81 14.30
C GLY A 511 27.86 -8.91 15.69
N LEU A 512 27.55 -7.79 16.34
CA LEU A 512 26.86 -7.77 17.63
C LEU A 512 25.43 -8.28 17.50
N TRP A 513 24.67 -7.79 16.53
CA TRP A 513 23.21 -7.95 16.43
C TRP A 513 22.81 -9.28 15.82
N GLY A 514 23.59 -9.74 14.84
CA GLY A 514 23.28 -10.94 14.08
C GLY A 514 24.49 -11.47 13.32
N PRO A 515 24.28 -12.44 12.41
CA PRO A 515 25.26 -12.71 11.37
C PRO A 515 25.27 -11.58 10.32
N PRO A 516 26.41 -11.30 9.66
CA PRO A 516 26.41 -10.40 8.51
C PRO A 516 25.62 -11.01 7.34
N PHE A 517 24.74 -10.22 6.74
CA PHE A 517 23.98 -10.58 5.55
C PHE A 517 24.84 -10.47 4.28
N ASP A 518 24.77 -11.50 3.43
CA ASP A 518 25.28 -11.44 2.06
C ASP A 518 24.43 -12.37 1.19
N GLU A 519 23.64 -11.82 0.27
CA GLU A 519 22.71 -12.59 -0.58
C GLU A 519 23.33 -13.75 -1.38
N ASN A 520 24.66 -13.82 -1.56
CA ASN A 520 25.34 -14.88 -2.30
C ASN A 520 26.13 -15.84 -1.38
N ILE A 521 26.79 -15.31 -0.35
CA ILE A 521 27.64 -16.09 0.58
C ILE A 521 26.82 -16.63 1.77
N ARG A 522 25.89 -15.82 2.27
CA ARG A 522 25.05 -16.10 3.44
C ARG A 522 23.66 -15.47 3.28
N PRO A 523 22.84 -15.99 2.34
CA PRO A 523 21.47 -15.55 2.22
C PRO A 523 20.71 -15.81 3.53
N ALA A 524 19.91 -14.84 3.94
CA ALA A 524 19.03 -14.93 5.09
C ALA A 524 17.96 -16.00 4.82
N ARG A 525 17.77 -16.92 5.76
CA ARG A 525 16.73 -17.96 5.68
C ARG A 525 15.39 -17.49 6.26
N ARG A 526 15.46 -16.40 7.02
CA ARG A 526 14.38 -15.74 7.77
C ARG A 526 14.68 -14.25 7.87
N ILE A 527 13.71 -13.43 8.26
CA ILE A 527 13.98 -12.02 8.58
C ILE A 527 14.54 -11.93 10.01
N ARG A 528 13.85 -12.58 10.95
CA ARG A 528 14.22 -12.62 12.38
C ARG A 528 15.65 -13.16 12.56
N GLY A 529 16.54 -12.36 13.14
CA GLY A 529 17.91 -12.76 13.48
C GLY A 529 18.91 -12.68 12.32
N ASP A 530 18.57 -13.21 11.14
CA ASP A 530 19.47 -13.23 9.99
C ASP A 530 19.63 -11.84 9.33
N MET A 531 18.59 -10.98 9.41
CA MET A 531 18.61 -9.62 8.86
C MET A 531 18.90 -8.54 9.91
N ASP A 532 18.88 -8.85 11.20
CA ASP A 532 19.01 -7.89 12.32
C ASP A 532 20.28 -7.02 12.21
N GLU A 533 21.42 -7.66 11.91
CA GLU A 533 22.71 -7.00 11.71
C GLU A 533 22.67 -6.03 10.53
N ALA A 534 22.10 -6.46 9.40
CA ALA A 534 21.97 -5.63 8.21
C ALA A 534 21.06 -4.42 8.50
N PHE A 535 19.94 -4.66 9.19
CA PHE A 535 18.96 -3.64 9.54
C PHE A 535 19.55 -2.55 10.43
N VAL A 536 20.15 -2.93 11.56
CA VAL A 536 20.64 -1.96 12.56
C VAL A 536 21.93 -1.26 12.12
N THR A 537 22.82 -1.94 11.37
CA THR A 537 24.12 -1.35 11.00
C THR A 537 24.13 -0.63 9.65
N ASN A 538 23.22 -0.98 8.72
CA ASN A 538 23.20 -0.41 7.37
C ASN A 538 21.86 0.26 7.04
N ILE A 539 20.75 -0.48 7.12
CA ILE A 539 19.44 -0.01 6.62
C ILE A 539 18.95 1.19 7.42
N LEU A 540 18.66 0.99 8.70
CA LEU A 540 18.05 2.02 9.54
C LEU A 540 18.93 3.28 9.68
N PRO A 541 20.26 3.18 9.91
CA PRO A 541 21.15 4.35 9.86
C PRO A 541 21.15 5.07 8.52
N GLY A 542 21.15 4.33 7.40
CA GLY A 542 21.11 4.88 6.05
C GLY A 542 19.81 5.62 5.75
N LEU A 543 18.67 5.10 6.23
CA LEU A 543 17.36 5.76 6.09
C LEU A 543 17.20 6.97 7.03
N VAL A 544 17.71 6.92 8.25
CA VAL A 544 17.76 8.11 9.12
C VAL A 544 18.67 9.20 8.54
N GLN A 545 19.84 8.82 8.00
CA GLN A 545 20.71 9.76 7.29
C GLN A 545 20.01 10.36 6.05
N LEU A 546 19.27 9.56 5.29
CA LEU A 546 18.45 10.02 4.17
C LEU A 546 17.41 11.06 4.64
N CYS A 547 16.63 10.76 5.67
CA CYS A 547 15.61 11.68 6.23
C CYS A 547 16.21 13.00 6.74
N ASN A 548 17.44 12.96 7.26
CA ASN A 548 18.14 14.13 7.81
C ASN A 548 18.86 14.99 6.74
N THR A 549 19.24 14.40 5.60
CA THR A 549 20.03 15.08 4.55
C THR A 549 19.24 15.44 3.29
N ALA A 550 18.12 14.75 3.05
CA ALA A 550 17.25 15.03 1.92
C ALA A 550 16.40 16.29 2.16
N PRO A 551 16.28 17.20 1.17
CA PRO A 551 15.53 18.43 1.28
C PRO A 551 14.01 18.24 1.12
N PHE A 552 13.44 17.14 1.63
CA PHE A 552 12.00 16.83 1.53
C PHE A 552 11.12 17.94 2.13
N ASP A 553 11.65 18.72 3.06
CA ASP A 553 10.97 19.86 3.70
C ASP A 553 10.76 21.05 2.74
N HIS A 554 11.46 21.09 1.60
CA HIS A 554 11.42 22.18 0.61
C HIS A 554 10.82 21.77 -0.74
N LEU A 555 10.33 20.54 -0.85
CA LEU A 555 9.78 19.98 -2.07
C LEU A 555 8.28 19.76 -1.89
N PRO A 556 7.47 19.74 -2.97
CA PRO A 556 6.05 19.43 -2.87
C PRO A 556 5.87 18.04 -2.23
N THR A 557 5.40 18.03 -1.00
CA THR A 557 5.24 16.82 -0.19
C THR A 557 4.09 15.99 -0.74
N LYS A 558 4.42 14.91 -1.44
CA LYS A 558 3.50 13.84 -1.81
C LYS A 558 3.87 12.62 -0.95
N PRO A 559 3.44 12.57 0.33
CA PRO A 559 3.94 11.59 1.28
C PRO A 559 3.71 10.15 0.82
N HIS A 560 2.66 9.93 0.04
CA HIS A 560 2.24 8.66 -0.56
C HIS A 560 3.22 8.07 -1.59
N LEU A 561 4.14 8.88 -2.14
CA LEU A 561 5.22 8.39 -3.02
C LEU A 561 6.43 7.85 -2.23
N ILE A 562 6.56 8.25 -0.96
CA ILE A 562 7.73 8.01 -0.10
C ILE A 562 7.30 7.69 1.34
N THR A 563 6.27 6.85 1.49
CA THR A 563 5.53 6.63 2.75
C THR A 563 6.43 6.16 3.89
N VAL A 564 7.37 5.23 3.64
CA VAL A 564 8.26 4.70 4.68
C VAL A 564 9.27 5.75 5.11
N ILE A 565 9.85 6.48 4.15
CA ILE A 565 10.74 7.63 4.41
C ILE A 565 9.98 8.70 5.22
N GLU A 566 8.73 9.01 4.88
CA GLU A 566 7.94 10.04 5.55
C GLU A 566 7.59 9.68 7.00
N LEU A 567 7.15 8.44 7.25
CA LEU A 567 6.89 7.97 8.60
C LEU A 567 8.16 7.98 9.46
N LEU A 568 9.29 7.58 8.90
CA LEU A 568 10.57 7.65 9.58
C LEU A 568 11.01 9.10 9.82
N ARG A 569 10.86 9.99 8.83
CA ARG A 569 11.19 11.43 8.94
C ARG A 569 10.40 12.10 10.06
N ARG A 570 9.09 11.85 10.17
CA ARG A 570 8.27 12.34 11.29
C ARG A 570 8.80 11.78 12.61
N HIS A 571 9.00 10.47 12.68
CA HIS A 571 9.49 9.82 13.89
C HIS A 571 10.85 10.35 14.36
N THR A 572 11.77 10.73 13.46
CA THR A 572 13.09 11.28 13.83
C THR A 572 13.15 12.80 13.98
N LYS A 573 12.37 13.58 13.20
CA LYS A 573 12.41 15.06 13.25
C LYS A 573 11.51 15.68 14.30
N ASP A 574 10.34 15.08 14.60
CA ASP A 574 9.40 15.66 15.56
C ASP A 574 9.79 15.35 17.03
N VAL A 575 10.97 14.77 17.28
CA VAL A 575 11.45 14.50 18.64
C VAL A 575 11.70 15.84 19.33
N PRO A 576 10.98 16.17 20.42
CA PRO A 576 11.26 17.38 21.17
C PRO A 576 12.71 17.33 21.66
N THR A 577 13.44 18.44 21.52
CA THR A 577 14.79 18.57 22.11
C THR A 577 14.76 18.60 23.65
N ASP A 578 13.58 18.45 24.25
CA ASP A 578 13.38 18.34 25.69
C ASP A 578 13.85 16.95 26.18
N SER A 579 15.00 16.94 26.83
CA SER A 579 15.57 15.75 27.46
C SER A 579 14.76 15.23 28.64
N SER A 580 13.66 15.89 29.03
CA SER A 580 12.77 15.45 30.11
C SER A 580 11.84 14.29 29.74
N ILE A 581 11.85 13.79 28.49
CA ILE A 581 11.14 12.57 28.08
C ILE A 581 12.14 11.41 27.97
N PRO A 582 12.50 10.73 29.08
CA PRO A 582 13.52 9.68 29.11
C PRO A 582 13.17 8.39 28.35
N HIS A 583 12.09 8.36 27.57
CA HIS A 583 11.53 7.16 26.95
C HIS A 583 11.48 7.24 25.41
N GLY A 584 11.90 8.37 24.81
CA GLY A 584 11.83 8.55 23.36
C GLY A 584 10.39 8.56 22.83
N ARG A 585 10.24 8.50 21.51
CA ARG A 585 8.93 8.42 20.85
C ARG A 585 8.54 6.94 20.71
N LYS A 586 7.28 6.61 21.02
CA LYS A 586 6.72 5.27 20.77
C LYS A 586 6.71 5.02 19.25
N VAL A 587 7.31 3.91 18.79
CA VAL A 587 7.24 3.50 17.39
C VAL A 587 5.81 3.03 17.08
N SER A 588 5.25 3.52 15.97
CA SER A 588 3.91 3.12 15.51
C SER A 588 3.94 1.78 14.78
N ALA A 589 2.80 1.08 14.77
CA ALA A 589 2.63 -0.16 14.01
C ALA A 589 2.89 0.08 12.51
N ALA A 590 2.43 1.21 11.96
CA ALA A 590 2.68 1.57 10.57
C ALA A 590 4.16 1.80 10.23
N LEU A 591 4.93 2.46 11.10
CA LEU A 591 6.38 2.64 10.87
C LEU A 591 7.11 1.30 10.93
N SER A 592 6.78 0.45 11.90
CA SER A 592 7.31 -0.91 11.99
C SER A 592 6.96 -1.73 10.77
N PHE A 593 5.71 -1.67 10.30
CA PHE A 593 5.24 -2.35 9.10
C PHE A 593 6.01 -1.89 7.85
N GLY A 594 6.16 -0.59 7.64
CA GLY A 594 6.91 -0.04 6.50
C GLY A 594 8.39 -0.43 6.51
N LEU A 595 9.05 -0.36 7.67
CA LEU A 595 10.45 -0.81 7.80
C LEU A 595 10.59 -2.34 7.70
N HIS A 596 9.57 -3.10 8.09
CA HIS A 596 9.54 -4.54 7.85
C HIS A 596 9.27 -4.87 6.37
N ALA A 597 8.49 -4.05 5.64
CA ALA A 597 8.34 -4.18 4.19
C ALA A 597 9.67 -3.95 3.45
N VAL A 598 10.54 -3.05 3.95
CA VAL A 598 11.91 -2.89 3.44
C VAL A 598 12.71 -4.19 3.62
N LEU A 599 12.63 -4.81 4.80
CA LEU A 599 13.27 -6.11 5.08
C LEU A 599 12.68 -7.23 4.22
N MET A 600 11.36 -7.29 4.09
CA MET A 600 10.64 -8.26 3.26
C MET A 600 10.99 -8.13 1.78
N SER A 601 11.16 -6.90 1.25
CA SER A 601 11.60 -6.68 -0.13
C SER A 601 13.00 -7.25 -0.38
N SER A 602 13.94 -6.99 0.54
CA SER A 602 15.32 -7.47 0.47
C SER A 602 15.41 -8.98 0.65
N PHE A 603 14.73 -9.51 1.66
CA PHE A 603 14.62 -10.94 1.94
C PHE A 603 13.96 -11.70 0.79
N THR A 604 12.92 -11.13 0.17
CA THR A 604 12.22 -11.76 -0.94
C THR A 604 13.11 -11.76 -2.17
N LEU A 605 13.79 -10.67 -2.52
CA LEU A 605 14.59 -10.59 -3.74
C LEU A 605 15.97 -11.25 -3.67
N GLN A 606 16.55 -11.49 -2.50
CA GLN A 606 17.92 -12.02 -2.37
C GLN A 606 18.26 -13.28 -3.22
N GLY A 607 19.53 -13.38 -3.62
CA GLY A 607 20.12 -14.56 -4.23
C GLY A 607 20.28 -14.43 -5.74
N LYS A 608 21.27 -15.12 -6.32
CA LYS A 608 21.69 -14.98 -7.74
C LYS A 608 22.05 -13.54 -8.16
N ARG A 609 22.31 -12.63 -7.21
CA ARG A 609 22.44 -11.18 -7.42
C ARG A 609 21.19 -10.45 -7.87
N ASP A 610 20.01 -11.08 -7.74
CA ASP A 610 18.74 -10.47 -8.11
C ASP A 610 18.50 -9.16 -7.32
N LEU A 611 18.81 -9.16 -6.01
CA LEU A 611 18.72 -7.97 -5.14
C LEU A 611 19.69 -6.86 -5.59
N LEU A 612 20.98 -7.18 -5.72
CA LEU A 612 22.00 -6.21 -6.12
C LEU A 612 21.73 -5.62 -7.52
N ALA A 613 21.22 -6.44 -8.45
CA ALA A 613 20.88 -6.00 -9.80
C ALA A 613 19.71 -5.00 -9.81
N VAL A 614 18.63 -5.26 -9.06
CA VAL A 614 17.51 -4.32 -8.90
C VAL A 614 17.99 -3.01 -8.26
N SER A 615 18.72 -3.09 -7.15
CA SER A 615 19.27 -1.90 -6.46
C SER A 615 20.17 -1.05 -7.36
N PHE A 616 21.03 -1.69 -8.16
CA PHE A 616 21.90 -0.99 -9.11
C PHE A 616 21.09 -0.33 -10.23
N CYS A 617 20.13 -1.05 -10.81
CA CYS A 617 19.25 -0.58 -11.87
C CYS A 617 18.44 0.66 -11.43
N LEU A 618 17.84 0.62 -10.23
CA LEU A 618 17.15 1.76 -9.62
C LEU A 618 18.10 2.95 -9.41
N LYS A 619 19.27 2.71 -8.82
CA LYS A 619 20.26 3.76 -8.54
C LYS A 619 20.76 4.44 -9.81
N GLU A 620 21.16 3.68 -10.82
CA GLU A 620 21.68 4.28 -12.05
C GLU A 620 20.56 4.94 -12.87
N SER A 621 19.32 4.41 -12.86
CA SER A 621 18.19 5.10 -13.50
C SER A 621 17.92 6.48 -12.87
N TYR A 622 17.91 6.54 -11.54
CA TYR A 622 17.84 7.80 -10.80
C TYR A 622 19.00 8.74 -11.17
N ARG A 623 20.25 8.23 -11.25
CA ARG A 623 21.42 9.03 -11.65
C ARG A 623 21.33 9.55 -13.07
N THR A 624 20.82 8.77 -14.02
CA THR A 624 20.64 9.19 -15.40
C THR A 624 19.68 10.38 -15.47
N LEU A 625 18.53 10.33 -14.79
CA LEU A 625 17.58 11.45 -14.71
C LEU A 625 18.25 12.75 -14.23
N PHE A 626 19.00 12.69 -13.12
CA PHE A 626 19.69 13.88 -12.60
C PHE A 626 20.94 14.29 -13.39
N THR A 627 21.49 13.40 -14.22
CA THR A 627 22.59 13.70 -15.15
C THR A 627 22.06 14.43 -16.37
N GLN A 628 20.94 13.99 -16.94
CA GLN A 628 20.20 14.70 -17.99
C GLN A 628 19.77 16.08 -17.50
N LEU A 629 19.08 16.18 -16.34
CA LEU A 629 18.71 17.48 -15.74
C LEU A 629 19.94 18.38 -15.50
N ARG A 630 21.12 17.81 -15.20
CA ARG A 630 22.35 18.59 -15.08
C ARG A 630 22.84 19.07 -16.45
N ALA A 631 22.85 18.21 -17.46
CA ALA A 631 23.25 18.54 -18.83
C ALA A 631 22.44 19.73 -19.37
N GLU A 632 21.11 19.70 -19.21
CA GLU A 632 20.23 20.79 -19.62
C GLU A 632 20.34 22.05 -18.72
N SER A 633 20.89 21.92 -17.50
CA SER A 633 21.16 23.07 -16.60
C SER A 633 22.44 23.84 -16.92
N HIS A 634 23.23 23.46 -17.93
CA HIS A 634 24.50 24.12 -18.25
C HIS A 634 24.30 25.48 -18.93
N GLN A 635 24.54 26.54 -18.15
CA GLN A 635 24.38 27.96 -18.54
C GLN A 635 25.12 28.39 -19.81
N SER A 636 26.11 27.62 -20.28
CA SER A 636 26.85 27.91 -21.51
C SER A 636 26.11 27.54 -22.80
N LYS A 637 24.94 26.89 -22.71
CA LYS A 637 24.18 26.40 -23.87
C LYS A 637 22.89 27.18 -24.18
N THR A 638 22.38 28.01 -23.26
CA THR A 638 21.09 28.70 -23.45
C THR A 638 21.01 30.00 -22.63
N PRO A 639 20.20 31.00 -23.05
CA PRO A 639 20.19 32.33 -22.44
C PRO A 639 19.67 32.35 -21.00
N GLU A 640 20.08 33.36 -20.23
CA GLU A 640 19.66 33.57 -18.82
C GLU A 640 18.16 33.92 -18.66
N ASN A 641 17.39 33.87 -19.75
CA ASN A 641 16.10 34.54 -19.95
C ASN A 641 14.87 33.62 -19.83
N ALA A 642 15.00 32.42 -19.27
CA ALA A 642 13.88 31.54 -18.88
C ALA A 642 13.88 31.24 -17.36
N PRO A 643 13.68 32.24 -16.46
CA PRO A 643 13.91 32.07 -15.02
C PRO A 643 13.15 30.92 -14.34
N PRO A 644 11.85 30.65 -14.64
CA PRO A 644 11.10 29.58 -13.97
C PRO A 644 11.67 28.17 -14.24
N PHE A 645 12.10 27.91 -15.48
CA PHE A 645 12.70 26.63 -15.90
C PHE A 645 13.96 26.32 -15.06
N TYR A 646 14.92 27.24 -15.05
CA TYR A 646 16.18 27.06 -14.33
C TYR A 646 16.03 27.15 -12.81
N HIS A 647 15.07 27.93 -12.30
CA HIS A 647 14.77 27.96 -10.86
C HIS A 647 14.34 26.58 -10.38
N ASN A 648 13.36 25.97 -11.05
CA ASN A 648 12.84 24.66 -10.67
C ASN A 648 13.91 23.56 -10.81
N ILE A 649 14.63 23.51 -11.94
CA ILE A 649 15.73 22.55 -12.12
C ILE A 649 16.81 22.72 -11.04
N ARG A 650 17.13 23.96 -10.64
CA ARG A 650 18.09 24.24 -9.56
C ARG A 650 17.60 23.74 -8.20
N MET A 651 16.31 23.83 -7.89
CA MET A 651 15.73 23.25 -6.67
C MET A 651 15.89 21.72 -6.68
N PHE A 652 15.42 21.05 -7.73
CA PHE A 652 15.48 19.59 -7.83
C PHE A 652 16.89 19.03 -7.96
N LYS A 653 17.87 19.80 -8.47
CA LYS A 653 19.32 19.43 -8.51
C LYS A 653 19.89 19.06 -7.13
N SER A 654 19.26 19.48 -6.04
CA SER A 654 19.62 19.08 -4.67
C SER A 654 19.42 17.57 -4.43
N LEU A 655 18.37 16.96 -5.01
CA LEU A 655 18.06 15.52 -4.92
C LEU A 655 19.08 14.62 -5.63
N ALA A 656 19.83 15.17 -6.58
CA ALA A 656 20.96 14.47 -7.20
C ALA A 656 22.04 14.06 -6.19
N LYS A 657 22.08 14.68 -4.99
CA LYS A 657 22.97 14.29 -3.90
C LYS A 657 22.62 12.92 -3.30
N LEU A 658 21.36 12.47 -3.38
CA LEU A 658 20.92 11.23 -2.75
C LEU A 658 21.60 9.99 -3.37
N ALA A 659 21.63 9.90 -4.71
CA ALA A 659 22.39 8.86 -5.41
C ALA A 659 23.93 9.07 -5.42
N ASN A 660 24.38 10.19 -4.85
CA ASN A 660 25.78 10.58 -4.74
C ASN A 660 26.16 10.81 -3.26
N SER A 661 25.56 10.02 -2.35
CA SER A 661 25.99 9.94 -0.95
C SER A 661 27.43 9.42 -0.93
N HIS A 662 28.39 10.34 -0.97
CA HIS A 662 29.78 10.01 -1.21
C HIS A 662 30.54 9.90 0.10
N HIS A 663 30.59 8.69 0.65
CA HIS A 663 31.82 8.21 1.29
C HIS A 663 32.71 7.54 0.25
N LEU A 664 33.33 8.40 -0.57
CA LEU A 664 34.44 8.08 -1.48
C LEU A 664 35.68 7.69 -0.66
N GLN A 665 35.62 6.53 -0.01
CA GLN A 665 36.75 5.96 0.69
C GLN A 665 37.80 5.53 -0.34
N LYS A 666 39.07 5.91 -0.10
CA LYS A 666 40.20 5.60 -1.00
C LYS A 666 40.58 4.12 -1.01
N ASP A 667 39.92 3.28 -0.21
CA ASP A 667 40.15 1.85 -0.11
C ASP A 667 39.15 1.07 -0.97
N ARG A 668 39.67 0.39 -2.01
CA ARG A 668 38.87 -0.40 -2.95
C ARG A 668 38.13 -1.57 -2.29
N LYS A 669 38.62 -2.13 -1.17
CA LYS A 669 37.90 -3.20 -0.46
C LYS A 669 36.65 -2.66 0.21
N ARG A 670 36.80 -1.57 0.96
CA ARG A 670 35.68 -0.88 1.63
C ARG A 670 34.66 -0.31 0.64
N ALA A 671 35.09 0.06 -0.57
CA ALA A 671 34.16 0.48 -1.63
C ALA A 671 33.18 -0.64 -2.04
N LEU A 672 33.58 -1.92 -2.04
CA LEU A 672 32.69 -3.03 -2.35
C LEU A 672 31.72 -3.33 -1.18
N GLU A 673 32.21 -3.27 0.05
CA GLU A 673 31.39 -3.39 1.27
C GLU A 673 30.37 -2.25 1.34
N TYR A 674 30.77 -1.03 0.98
CA TYR A 674 29.90 0.13 0.87
C TYR A 674 28.81 -0.07 -0.18
N LEU A 675 29.14 -0.52 -1.40
CA LEU A 675 28.13 -0.80 -2.43
C LEU A 675 27.09 -1.83 -1.99
N LYS A 676 27.52 -2.89 -1.26
CA LYS A 676 26.59 -3.86 -0.67
C LYS A 676 25.69 -3.21 0.39
N SER A 677 26.29 -2.50 1.34
CA SER A 677 25.57 -1.74 2.38
C SER A 677 24.53 -0.79 1.77
N GLU A 678 24.93 -0.01 0.76
CA GLU A 678 24.07 0.95 0.06
C GLU A 678 22.92 0.28 -0.70
N SER A 679 23.17 -0.87 -1.35
CA SER A 679 22.14 -1.67 -2.04
C SER A 679 21.10 -2.27 -1.11
N VAL A 680 21.48 -2.57 0.14
CA VAL A 680 20.58 -3.12 1.17
C VAL A 680 19.88 -1.99 1.96
N ALA A 681 20.45 -0.78 1.99
CA ALA A 681 19.92 0.38 2.70
C ALA A 681 19.16 1.35 1.76
N SER A 682 19.81 2.45 1.35
CA SER A 682 19.23 3.54 0.55
C SER A 682 18.71 3.12 -0.82
N TRP A 683 19.20 2.00 -1.36
CA TRP A 683 18.74 1.42 -2.63
C TRP A 683 18.16 0.02 -2.46
N SER A 684 17.66 -0.32 -1.26
CA SER A 684 16.79 -1.48 -1.10
C SER A 684 15.61 -1.40 -2.08
N PRO A 685 15.06 -2.53 -2.56
CA PRO A 685 14.06 -2.52 -3.63
C PRO A 685 12.83 -1.64 -3.35
N LEU A 686 12.38 -1.59 -2.10
CA LEU A 686 11.31 -0.67 -1.67
C LEU A 686 11.75 0.79 -1.72
N ILE A 687 12.85 1.15 -1.06
CA ILE A 687 13.28 2.56 -0.92
C ILE A 687 13.77 3.13 -2.26
N GLY A 688 14.46 2.32 -3.06
CA GLY A 688 14.81 2.68 -4.44
C GLY A 688 13.56 2.82 -5.32
N GLY A 689 12.53 2.01 -5.12
CA GLY A 689 11.23 2.15 -5.77
C GLY A 689 10.49 3.43 -5.36
N GLU A 690 10.45 3.77 -4.07
CA GLU A 690 9.94 5.06 -3.55
C GLU A 690 10.70 6.26 -4.17
N LEU A 691 12.03 6.20 -4.21
CA LEU A 691 12.86 7.24 -4.83
C LEU A 691 12.62 7.37 -6.34
N MET A 692 12.33 6.26 -7.05
CA MET A 692 11.98 6.28 -8.48
C MET A 692 10.54 6.71 -8.73
N LEU A 693 9.58 6.36 -7.87
CA LEU A 693 8.23 6.94 -7.87
C LEU A 693 8.30 8.46 -7.73
N TYR A 694 9.09 8.94 -6.77
CA TYR A 694 9.31 10.37 -6.54
C TYR A 694 10.01 11.05 -7.72
N ALA A 695 11.12 10.49 -8.21
CA ALA A 695 11.86 11.06 -9.34
C ALA A 695 11.03 11.10 -10.62
N THR A 696 10.26 10.05 -10.92
CA THR A 696 9.40 9.99 -12.11
C THR A 696 8.25 11.00 -11.99
N HIS A 697 7.43 10.92 -10.93
CA HIS A 697 6.23 11.75 -10.84
C HIS A 697 6.53 13.22 -10.54
N VAL A 698 7.53 13.53 -9.70
CA VAL A 698 7.83 14.92 -9.30
C VAL A 698 8.93 15.55 -10.16
N CYS A 699 10.02 14.83 -10.44
CA CYS A 699 11.16 15.41 -11.16
C CYS A 699 11.09 15.24 -12.69
N SER A 700 10.37 14.24 -13.21
CA SER A 700 10.07 14.13 -14.65
C SER A 700 8.70 14.73 -14.99
N ILE A 701 7.58 14.21 -14.44
CA ILE A 701 6.24 14.55 -14.92
C ILE A 701 5.78 15.96 -14.46
N ASP A 702 5.84 16.26 -13.16
CA ASP A 702 5.44 17.57 -12.59
C ASP A 702 6.32 18.72 -13.15
N LEU A 703 7.64 18.57 -13.01
CA LEU A 703 8.61 19.52 -13.55
C LEU A 703 8.58 19.58 -15.08
N GLY A 704 8.39 18.44 -15.75
CA GLY A 704 8.32 18.31 -17.19
C GLY A 704 7.12 19.03 -17.78
N SER A 705 5.92 18.87 -17.21
CA SER A 705 4.72 19.59 -17.65
C SER A 705 4.90 21.12 -17.59
N ALA A 706 5.68 21.60 -16.61
CA ALA A 706 6.03 23.00 -16.46
C ALA A 706 7.06 23.51 -17.50
N THR A 707 7.82 22.62 -18.13
CA THR A 707 9.05 22.96 -18.87
C THR A 707 9.02 22.55 -20.34
N ILE A 708 8.35 21.45 -20.69
CA ILE A 708 8.33 20.85 -22.03
C ILE A 708 7.80 21.76 -23.13
N ASP A 709 6.92 22.68 -22.75
CA ASP A 709 6.24 23.61 -23.64
C ASP A 709 6.34 25.07 -23.13
N SER A 710 7.37 25.34 -22.32
CA SER A 710 7.58 26.63 -21.64
C SER A 710 7.70 27.84 -22.57
N LEU A 711 8.04 27.61 -23.84
CA LEU A 711 8.08 28.61 -24.91
C LEU A 711 7.25 28.18 -26.15
N GLY A 712 6.31 27.24 -26.00
CA GLY A 712 5.50 26.71 -27.11
C GLY A 712 6.25 25.73 -28.04
N GLN A 713 7.44 25.25 -27.64
CA GLN A 713 8.26 24.37 -28.48
C GLN A 713 7.64 22.99 -28.73
N LEU A 714 6.82 22.49 -27.79
CA LEU A 714 6.06 21.25 -27.98
C LEU A 714 4.90 21.47 -28.96
N ARG A 715 4.13 22.58 -28.80
CA ARG A 715 3.07 22.96 -29.75
C ARG A 715 3.63 23.08 -31.18
N ILE A 716 4.72 23.82 -31.36
CA ILE A 716 5.39 23.96 -32.66
C ILE A 716 5.79 22.59 -33.22
N THR A 717 6.53 21.79 -32.46
CA THR A 717 7.08 20.52 -32.96
C THR A 717 5.99 19.51 -33.31
N LEU A 718 4.96 19.35 -32.46
CA LEU A 718 3.91 18.37 -32.71
C LEU A 718 2.97 18.79 -33.84
N HIS A 719 2.66 20.08 -34.00
CA HIS A 719 1.85 20.54 -35.14
C HIS A 719 2.59 20.42 -36.47
N LEU A 720 3.89 20.74 -36.49
CA LEU A 720 4.76 20.46 -37.65
C LEU A 720 4.80 18.96 -37.96
N TYR A 721 5.06 18.12 -36.96
CA TYR A 721 5.09 16.66 -37.12
C TYR A 721 3.77 16.10 -37.68
N ASN A 722 2.62 16.59 -37.20
CA ASN A 722 1.32 16.20 -37.74
C ASN A 722 1.13 16.64 -39.20
N ALA A 723 1.53 17.85 -39.57
CA ALA A 723 1.46 18.31 -40.97
C ALA A 723 2.34 17.45 -41.88
N LEU A 724 3.57 17.14 -41.46
CA LEU A 724 4.46 16.24 -42.20
C LEU A 724 3.86 14.83 -42.35
N LYS A 725 3.27 14.27 -41.29
CA LYS A 725 2.60 12.94 -41.34
C LYS A 725 1.30 12.93 -42.16
N LEU A 726 0.62 14.07 -42.28
CA LEU A 726 -0.53 14.25 -43.18
C LEU A 726 -0.08 14.40 -44.65
N ARG A 727 1.19 14.76 -44.90
CA ARG A 727 1.79 14.79 -46.24
C ARG A 727 2.29 13.40 -46.65
N ASP A 728 3.08 12.79 -45.78
CA ASP A 728 3.65 11.45 -45.93
C ASP A 728 3.23 10.58 -44.72
N PRO A 729 2.26 9.67 -44.89
CA PRO A 729 1.83 8.75 -43.83
C PRO A 729 2.95 7.84 -43.30
N PHE A 730 4.05 7.67 -44.03
CA PHE A 730 5.22 6.89 -43.61
C PHE A 730 6.25 7.72 -42.83
N PHE A 731 5.99 9.00 -42.58
CA PHE A 731 6.85 9.87 -41.77
C PHE A 731 6.78 9.53 -40.27
N GLY A 732 7.50 8.49 -39.88
CA GLY A 732 7.69 8.05 -38.49
C GLY A 732 8.99 8.57 -37.89
N ILE A 733 8.90 9.13 -36.68
CA ILE A 733 10.05 9.50 -35.83
C ILE A 733 9.71 9.01 -34.41
N PRO A 734 10.41 8.00 -33.85
CA PRO A 734 9.95 7.28 -32.65
C PRO A 734 9.69 8.16 -31.42
N LEU A 735 10.52 9.19 -31.19
CA LEU A 735 10.30 10.16 -30.10
C LEU A 735 9.03 10.99 -30.34
N LEU A 736 8.84 11.51 -31.56
CA LEU A 736 7.68 12.35 -31.86
C LEU A 736 6.38 11.54 -31.92
N GLU A 737 6.42 10.27 -32.32
CA GLU A 737 5.28 9.36 -32.21
C GLU A 737 4.91 9.05 -30.76
N SER A 738 5.91 8.86 -29.89
CA SER A 738 5.68 8.70 -28.46
C SER A 738 5.07 9.96 -27.84
N MET A 739 5.63 11.14 -28.14
CA MET A 739 5.07 12.42 -27.68
C MET A 739 3.66 12.65 -28.23
N ASP A 740 3.40 12.39 -29.50
CA ASP A 740 2.06 12.49 -30.11
C ASP A 740 1.05 11.57 -29.41
N LYS A 741 1.43 10.33 -29.07
CA LYS A 741 0.57 9.38 -28.33
C LYS A 741 0.27 9.85 -26.91
N ILE A 742 1.24 10.43 -26.20
CA ILE A 742 1.06 11.00 -24.85
C ILE A 742 0.15 12.24 -24.93
N PHE A 743 0.52 13.20 -25.77
CA PHE A 743 -0.14 14.51 -25.83
C PHE A 743 -1.47 14.52 -26.59
N LYS A 744 -1.89 13.42 -27.23
CA LYS A 744 -3.12 13.30 -28.05
C LYS A 744 -4.41 13.88 -27.42
N ASN A 745 -4.53 13.82 -26.09
CA ASN A 745 -5.71 14.28 -25.34
C ASN A 745 -5.50 15.64 -24.64
N VAL A 746 -4.30 16.21 -24.70
CA VAL A 746 -3.92 17.42 -23.97
C VAL A 746 -4.41 18.66 -24.72
N LYS A 747 -5.42 19.33 -24.15
CA LYS A 747 -6.14 20.45 -24.80
C LYS A 747 -5.24 21.65 -25.13
N ALA A 748 -4.16 21.85 -24.35
CA ALA A 748 -3.14 22.88 -24.60
C ALA A 748 -2.27 22.60 -25.84
N VAL A 749 -2.27 21.36 -26.35
CA VAL A 749 -1.60 20.99 -27.62
C VAL A 749 -2.64 20.87 -28.74
N TRP A 750 -3.75 20.16 -28.49
CA TRP A 750 -4.76 19.82 -29.49
C TRP A 750 -6.15 20.39 -29.11
N THR A 751 -6.30 21.70 -29.26
CA THR A 751 -7.54 22.40 -28.89
C THR A 751 -8.69 22.02 -29.84
N GLY A 752 -9.62 21.20 -29.35
CA GLY A 752 -10.68 20.59 -30.18
C GLY A 752 -10.30 19.27 -30.86
N GLY A 753 -9.15 18.68 -30.50
CA GLY A 753 -8.63 17.44 -31.06
C GLY A 753 -7.56 17.64 -32.12
N LYS A 754 -6.94 16.54 -32.55
CA LYS A 754 -5.81 16.55 -33.50
C LYS A 754 -6.28 16.99 -34.91
N PRO A 755 -5.67 18.01 -35.53
CA PRO A 755 -6.15 18.56 -36.79
C PRO A 755 -5.96 17.60 -37.95
N LYS A 756 -6.91 17.65 -38.89
CA LYS A 756 -6.77 17.09 -40.24
C LYS A 756 -6.28 18.17 -41.20
N ARG A 757 -5.82 17.77 -42.38
CA ARG A 757 -5.48 18.69 -43.46
C ARG A 757 -6.66 19.62 -43.78
N GLY A 758 -6.38 20.92 -43.92
CA GLY A 758 -7.38 21.99 -44.03
C GLY A 758 -7.76 22.63 -42.68
N SER A 759 -7.14 22.20 -41.58
CA SER A 759 -7.41 22.73 -40.22
C SER A 759 -6.17 22.85 -39.33
N CYS A 760 -4.97 22.51 -39.81
CA CYS A 760 -3.74 22.58 -39.04
C CYS A 760 -3.44 23.99 -38.54
N CYS A 761 -3.53 25.00 -39.41
CA CYS A 761 -3.30 26.40 -39.04
C CYS A 761 -4.32 26.89 -38.00
N ALA A 762 -5.60 26.50 -38.14
CA ALA A 762 -6.65 26.89 -37.23
C ALA A 762 -6.48 26.27 -35.83
N VAL A 763 -6.20 24.96 -35.74
CA VAL A 763 -5.98 24.30 -34.44
C VAL A 763 -4.67 24.73 -33.80
N PHE A 764 -3.62 25.03 -34.59
CA PHE A 764 -2.41 25.68 -34.07
C PHE A 764 -2.72 27.06 -33.49
N CYS A 765 -3.45 27.92 -34.20
CA CYS A 765 -3.88 29.21 -33.65
C CYS A 765 -4.66 29.04 -32.33
N MET A 766 -5.58 28.08 -32.26
CA MET A 766 -6.34 27.80 -31.04
C MET A 766 -5.45 27.31 -29.89
N SER A 767 -4.42 26.52 -30.17
CA SER A 767 -3.47 26.10 -29.13
C SER A 767 -2.55 27.24 -28.65
N TRP A 768 -2.56 28.41 -29.29
CA TRP A 768 -1.99 29.65 -28.73
C TRP A 768 -3.04 30.56 -28.09
N GLY A 769 -4.18 30.01 -27.66
CA GLY A 769 -5.27 30.72 -26.97
C GLY A 769 -6.15 31.60 -27.87
N ILE A 770 -5.97 31.57 -29.20
CA ILE A 770 -6.80 32.33 -30.13
C ILE A 770 -8.18 31.68 -30.21
N SER A 771 -9.25 32.46 -30.04
CA SER A 771 -10.61 31.89 -30.07
C SER A 771 -10.92 31.19 -31.40
N ALA A 772 -11.69 30.10 -31.36
CA ALA A 772 -12.01 29.30 -32.55
C ALA A 772 -12.54 30.14 -33.74
N THR A 773 -13.33 31.19 -33.46
CA THR A 773 -13.84 32.11 -34.48
C THR A 773 -12.74 32.97 -35.09
N GLN A 774 -11.77 33.44 -34.30
CA GLN A 774 -10.61 34.19 -34.80
C GLN A 774 -9.64 33.27 -35.55
N ALA A 775 -9.35 32.08 -35.01
CA ALA A 775 -8.48 31.07 -35.64
C ALA A 775 -9.01 30.64 -37.03
N ALA A 776 -10.31 30.37 -37.14
CA ALA A 776 -10.95 30.08 -38.43
C ALA A 776 -10.88 31.27 -39.40
N ARG A 777 -11.04 32.51 -38.90
CA ARG A 777 -10.87 33.73 -39.71
C ARG A 777 -9.44 33.91 -40.20
N LEU A 778 -8.43 33.62 -39.38
CA LEU A 778 -7.01 33.70 -39.76
C LEU A 778 -6.68 32.67 -40.85
N ALA A 779 -7.12 31.42 -40.68
CA ALA A 779 -6.96 30.38 -41.70
C ALA A 779 -7.64 30.74 -43.05
N PHE A 780 -8.77 31.46 -43.00
CA PHE A 780 -9.52 31.85 -44.20
C PHE A 780 -9.00 33.13 -44.88
N LYS A 781 -8.66 34.19 -44.12
CA LYS A 781 -8.55 35.57 -44.66
C LYS A 781 -7.31 35.88 -45.51
N HIS A 782 -6.22 35.11 -45.42
CA HIS A 782 -4.95 35.41 -46.11
C HIS A 782 -4.96 35.13 -47.63
N ALA A 783 -6.07 35.42 -48.32
CA ALA A 783 -6.20 35.31 -49.77
C ALA A 783 -6.13 36.68 -50.50
N ALA A 784 -6.08 37.79 -49.75
CA ALA A 784 -6.29 39.13 -50.32
C ALA A 784 -5.63 40.29 -49.53
N ILE A 785 -4.54 40.06 -48.77
CA ILE A 785 -3.90 41.10 -47.94
C ILE A 785 -2.42 41.23 -48.28
N GLU A 786 -2.06 42.43 -48.75
CA GLU A 786 -0.71 42.94 -48.92
C GLU A 786 -0.09 43.30 -47.55
N ASP A 787 1.13 42.82 -47.28
CA ASP A 787 2.17 43.22 -46.30
C ASP A 787 1.83 43.64 -44.85
N THR A 788 0.56 43.72 -44.46
CA THR A 788 0.15 44.08 -43.10
C THR A 788 0.03 42.82 -42.24
N PHE A 789 1.12 42.50 -41.52
CA PHE A 789 1.07 41.59 -40.38
C PHE A 789 -0.11 42.00 -39.48
N PRO A 790 -1.05 41.08 -39.16
CA PRO A 790 -2.24 41.44 -38.41
C PRO A 790 -1.86 42.04 -37.06
N GLU A 791 -2.45 43.21 -36.74
CA GLU A 791 -2.15 43.99 -35.53
C GLU A 791 -1.93 43.10 -34.31
N TYR A 792 -0.75 43.26 -33.71
CA TYR A 792 -0.25 42.61 -32.51
C TYR A 792 -1.35 42.02 -31.63
N ILE A 793 -1.44 40.67 -31.57
CA ILE A 793 -2.38 39.98 -30.66
C ILE A 793 -2.05 40.46 -29.24
N GLY A 794 -2.92 41.33 -28.73
CA GLY A 794 -2.50 42.33 -27.77
C GLY A 794 -1.93 41.73 -26.49
N ALA A 795 -1.03 42.46 -25.81
CA ALA A 795 -0.52 42.07 -24.49
C ALA A 795 -1.63 41.82 -23.44
N LYS A 796 -2.87 42.22 -23.72
CA LYS A 796 -4.08 41.88 -22.95
C LYS A 796 -4.49 40.41 -23.06
N ASP A 797 -4.41 39.79 -24.24
CA ASP A 797 -4.74 38.36 -24.41
C ASP A 797 -3.62 37.44 -23.89
N ARG A 798 -2.36 37.90 -23.83
CA ARG A 798 -1.26 37.15 -23.17
C ARG A 798 -1.58 36.74 -21.72
N LYS A 799 -2.46 37.46 -21.01
CA LYS A 799 -2.90 37.07 -19.65
C LYS A 799 -3.93 35.93 -19.62
N ARG A 800 -4.65 35.67 -20.72
CA ARG A 800 -5.59 34.54 -20.82
C ARG A 800 -4.87 33.19 -20.97
N ASN A 801 -3.74 33.18 -21.67
CA ASN A 801 -3.00 31.96 -22.02
C ASN A 801 -2.33 31.26 -20.82
N LEU A 802 -2.23 31.91 -19.66
CA LEU A 802 -1.73 31.29 -18.42
C LEU A 802 -2.62 30.12 -17.93
N ASN A 803 -3.87 30.04 -18.41
CA ASN A 803 -4.79 28.94 -18.11
C ASN A 803 -4.63 27.73 -19.06
N GLU A 804 -3.79 27.82 -20.10
CA GLU A 804 -3.49 26.72 -21.04
C GLU A 804 -2.06 26.19 -20.81
N ARG A 805 -1.69 26.04 -19.54
CA ARG A 805 -0.53 25.28 -19.13
C ARG A 805 -0.83 23.79 -19.30
N ILE A 806 0.17 23.01 -19.68
CA ILE A 806 0.07 21.54 -19.64
C ILE A 806 0.10 21.12 -18.18
N HIS A 807 -0.96 20.44 -17.73
CA HIS A 807 -1.01 19.89 -16.38
C HIS A 807 -0.39 18.48 -16.34
N PRO A 808 0.33 18.11 -15.27
CA PRO A 808 0.91 16.76 -15.17
C PRO A 808 -0.15 15.65 -15.16
N GLU A 809 -1.34 15.92 -14.62
CA GLU A 809 -2.52 15.05 -14.70
C GLU A 809 -3.16 14.93 -16.10
N ASP A 810 -2.78 15.78 -17.07
CA ASP A 810 -3.14 15.62 -18.49
C ASP A 810 -2.18 14.67 -19.23
N ILE A 811 -0.93 14.54 -18.73
CA ILE A 811 0.14 13.71 -19.32
C ILE A 811 0.07 12.27 -18.79
N SER A 812 -0.25 12.11 -17.50
CA SER A 812 -0.05 10.86 -16.76
C SER A 812 -1.28 10.49 -15.92
N ALA A 813 -1.83 9.30 -16.20
CA ALA A 813 -2.92 8.73 -15.42
C ALA A 813 -2.46 8.34 -14.01
N SER A 814 -1.25 7.78 -13.87
CA SER A 814 -0.69 7.42 -12.56
C SER A 814 -0.44 8.66 -11.70
N TYR A 815 0.05 9.75 -12.28
CA TYR A 815 0.24 11.02 -11.57
C TYR A 815 -1.10 11.53 -11.03
N ARG A 816 -2.16 11.54 -11.86
CA ARG A 816 -3.51 11.95 -11.43
C ARG A 816 -4.00 11.11 -10.24
N CYS A 817 -3.73 9.80 -10.26
CA CYS A 817 -4.10 8.88 -9.20
C CYS A 817 -3.27 9.10 -7.91
N LEU A 818 -1.93 9.06 -8.02
CA LEU A 818 -0.98 9.08 -6.91
C LEU A 818 -0.75 10.46 -6.28
N ALA A 819 -0.73 11.53 -7.09
CA ALA A 819 -0.41 12.88 -6.61
C ALA A 819 -1.62 13.62 -6.02
N HIS A 820 -2.83 13.28 -6.47
CA HIS A 820 -4.07 13.96 -6.09
C HIS A 820 -5.07 13.06 -5.34
N HIS A 821 -4.76 11.78 -5.12
CA HIS A 821 -5.67 10.77 -4.58
C HIS A 821 -7.01 10.68 -5.32
N ASN A 822 -7.01 11.02 -6.62
CA ASN A 822 -8.21 11.03 -7.42
C ASN A 822 -8.54 9.62 -7.95
N LEU A 823 -8.93 8.75 -7.01
CA LEU A 823 -9.36 7.37 -7.27
C LEU A 823 -10.75 7.29 -7.93
N ARG A 824 -11.38 8.44 -8.25
CA ARG A 824 -12.56 8.47 -9.11
C ARG A 824 -12.10 8.38 -10.56
N SER A 825 -11.92 7.15 -11.04
CA SER A 825 -11.91 6.92 -12.49
C SER A 825 -13.24 7.44 -13.06
N GLU A 826 -13.18 8.14 -14.19
CA GLU A 826 -14.37 8.69 -14.85
C GLU A 826 -15.29 7.58 -15.43
N ASN A 827 -14.81 6.32 -15.44
CA ASN A 827 -15.48 5.13 -15.94
C ASN A 827 -16.15 4.26 -14.85
N LYS A 828 -16.73 4.87 -13.79
CA LYS A 828 -17.46 4.12 -12.76
C LYS A 828 -18.61 3.27 -13.32
N ASP A 829 -19.24 3.71 -14.41
CA ASP A 829 -20.41 3.05 -14.99
C ASP A 829 -20.08 1.75 -15.73
N ASN A 830 -18.84 1.54 -16.18
CA ASN A 830 -18.45 0.30 -16.86
C ASN A 830 -18.06 -0.83 -15.89
N TYR A 831 -17.37 -0.52 -14.79
CA TYR A 831 -16.86 -1.55 -13.87
C TYR A 831 -17.95 -2.35 -13.15
N HIS A 832 -19.11 -1.74 -12.88
CA HIS A 832 -20.24 -2.42 -12.26
C HIS A 832 -20.87 -3.53 -13.13
N ASN A 833 -20.71 -3.47 -14.45
CA ASN A 833 -21.27 -4.47 -15.36
C ASN A 833 -20.37 -5.71 -15.50
N THR A 834 -19.04 -5.52 -15.59
CA THR A 834 -18.08 -6.64 -15.72
C THR A 834 -18.05 -7.52 -14.47
N SER A 835 -18.15 -6.91 -13.27
CA SER A 835 -18.16 -7.61 -11.99
C SER A 835 -19.35 -8.57 -11.81
N ARG A 836 -20.43 -8.42 -12.59
CA ARG A 836 -21.67 -9.18 -12.40
C ARG A 836 -21.65 -10.58 -13.04
N ASN A 837 -20.69 -10.83 -13.94
CA ASN A 837 -20.60 -12.09 -14.70
C ASN A 837 -19.47 -13.03 -14.25
N ALA A 838 -18.58 -12.58 -13.35
CA ALA A 838 -17.47 -13.39 -12.80
C ALA A 838 -17.88 -14.07 -11.48
N GLY A 839 -18.82 -15.02 -11.55
CA GLY A 839 -19.53 -15.62 -10.40
C GLY A 839 -18.72 -16.51 -9.43
N THR A 840 -17.40 -16.35 -9.32
CA THR A 840 -16.53 -17.22 -8.49
C THR A 840 -15.33 -16.53 -7.83
N GLU A 841 -15.07 -15.24 -8.06
CA GLU A 841 -13.96 -14.56 -7.35
C GLU A 841 -14.32 -14.23 -5.89
N VAL A 842 -13.90 -15.15 -5.03
CA VAL A 842 -13.68 -15.01 -3.59
C VAL A 842 -13.27 -13.58 -3.22
N VAL A 843 -14.07 -12.96 -2.33
CA VAL A 843 -13.79 -11.74 -1.54
C VAL A 843 -12.51 -11.00 -1.93
N ASN A 844 -12.52 -10.31 -3.08
CA ASN A 844 -11.44 -9.39 -3.44
C ASN A 844 -11.41 -8.28 -2.39
N SER A 845 -10.42 -8.33 -1.48
CA SER A 845 -10.35 -7.45 -0.32
C SER A 845 -10.31 -5.98 -0.75
N PRO A 846 -10.82 -5.04 0.09
CA PRO A 846 -10.82 -3.62 -0.24
C PRO A 846 -9.44 -3.11 -0.66
N THR A 847 -8.38 -3.62 -0.01
CA THR A 847 -6.99 -3.32 -0.38
C THR A 847 -6.64 -3.80 -1.78
N LYS A 848 -6.97 -5.04 -2.18
CA LYS A 848 -6.66 -5.53 -3.53
C LYS A 848 -7.32 -4.65 -4.60
N LYS A 849 -8.57 -4.23 -4.40
CA LYS A 849 -9.28 -3.30 -5.28
C LYS A 849 -8.61 -1.92 -5.32
N TYR A 850 -8.18 -1.41 -4.17
CA TYR A 850 -7.48 -0.14 -4.05
C TYR A 850 -6.11 -0.20 -4.75
N CYS A 851 -5.32 -1.26 -4.56
CA CYS A 851 -4.08 -1.52 -5.29
C CYS A 851 -4.31 -1.53 -6.80
N SER A 852 -5.27 -2.33 -7.31
CA SER A 852 -5.61 -2.34 -8.75
C SER A 852 -5.97 -0.95 -9.27
N SER A 853 -6.79 -0.17 -8.54
CA SER A 853 -7.17 1.18 -8.96
C SER A 853 -6.00 2.19 -9.08
N ILE A 854 -4.82 1.83 -8.58
CA ILE A 854 -3.58 2.62 -8.68
C ILE A 854 -2.57 1.95 -9.63
N ILE A 855 -2.52 0.60 -9.69
CA ILE A 855 -1.69 -0.18 -10.62
C ILE A 855 -2.18 -0.03 -12.07
N ASP A 856 -3.48 -0.06 -12.33
CA ASP A 856 -3.99 0.03 -13.70
C ASP A 856 -3.56 1.36 -14.38
N PRO A 857 -3.65 2.54 -13.73
CA PRO A 857 -3.04 3.78 -14.22
C PRO A 857 -1.51 3.76 -14.41
N LEU A 858 -0.76 2.88 -13.71
CA LEU A 858 0.68 2.71 -13.97
C LEU A 858 0.91 1.97 -15.30
N HIS A 859 0.11 0.94 -15.58
CA HIS A 859 0.20 0.22 -16.85
C HIS A 859 -0.24 1.06 -18.06
N ASP A 860 -1.16 2.02 -17.88
CA ASP A 860 -1.53 2.97 -18.94
C ASP A 860 -0.38 3.91 -19.36
N ASP A 861 0.46 4.31 -18.39
CA ASP A 861 1.56 5.27 -18.57
C ASP A 861 2.91 4.61 -18.96
N GLN A 862 3.02 3.30 -18.75
CA GLN A 862 4.19 2.43 -18.92
C GLN A 862 5.11 2.74 -20.12
N ASP A 863 4.63 2.53 -21.36
CA ASP A 863 5.50 2.43 -22.55
C ASP A 863 6.11 3.79 -22.98
N HIS A 864 5.55 4.91 -22.52
CA HIS A 864 5.85 6.24 -23.08
C HIS A 864 6.03 7.35 -22.05
N VAL A 865 5.46 7.24 -20.84
CA VAL A 865 5.51 8.32 -19.84
C VAL A 865 6.66 8.08 -18.86
N PHE A 866 6.75 6.87 -18.29
CA PHE A 866 7.71 6.58 -17.22
C PHE A 866 9.19 6.61 -17.58
N PRO A 867 9.66 6.02 -18.70
CA PRO A 867 11.08 6.04 -19.01
C PRO A 867 11.58 7.41 -19.50
N VAL A 868 10.67 8.36 -19.80
CA VAL A 868 10.98 9.65 -20.43
C VAL A 868 11.19 10.76 -19.41
N ASN A 869 12.31 11.47 -19.52
CA ASN A 869 12.59 12.71 -18.81
C ASN A 869 11.99 13.90 -19.58
N PHE A 870 10.76 14.28 -19.26
CA PHE A 870 10.04 15.34 -19.98
C PHE A 870 10.74 16.71 -19.92
N THR A 871 11.54 16.97 -18.87
CA THR A 871 12.36 18.19 -18.79
C THR A 871 13.49 18.17 -19.83
N ALA A 872 14.12 17.02 -20.03
CA ALA A 872 15.14 16.84 -21.07
C ALA A 872 14.53 16.90 -22.48
N VAL A 873 13.37 16.28 -22.69
CA VAL A 873 12.61 16.42 -23.94
C VAL A 873 12.28 17.89 -24.22
N GLY A 874 11.83 18.64 -23.22
CA GLY A 874 11.57 20.09 -23.36
C GLY A 874 12.74 20.91 -23.86
N SER A 875 13.96 20.54 -23.45
CA SER A 875 15.20 21.17 -23.91
C SER A 875 15.56 20.72 -25.33
N ILE A 876 15.44 19.43 -25.65
CA ILE A 876 15.67 18.87 -27.00
C ILE A 876 14.70 19.46 -28.02
N LEU A 877 13.43 19.67 -27.67
CA LEU A 877 12.45 20.32 -28.53
C LEU A 877 12.78 21.81 -28.75
N LEU A 878 13.36 22.49 -27.76
CA LEU A 878 13.82 23.86 -27.91
C LEU A 878 15.10 23.94 -28.78
N GLU A 879 16.02 22.99 -28.62
CA GLU A 879 17.19 22.81 -29.50
C GLU A 879 16.74 22.57 -30.95
N PHE A 880 15.77 21.67 -31.15
CA PHE A 880 15.18 21.39 -32.46
C PHE A 880 14.57 22.64 -33.11
N VAL A 881 13.69 23.38 -32.41
CA VAL A 881 13.01 24.54 -33.01
C VAL A 881 14.01 25.66 -33.34
N ASN A 882 15.04 25.89 -32.52
CA ASN A 882 16.10 26.83 -32.86
C ASN A 882 16.91 26.36 -34.08
N ALA A 883 17.35 25.09 -34.10
CA ALA A 883 18.15 24.55 -35.20
C ALA A 883 17.36 24.49 -36.52
N LEU A 884 16.05 24.21 -36.48
CA LEU A 884 15.15 24.30 -37.64
C LEU A 884 14.99 25.76 -38.09
N SER A 885 14.79 26.69 -37.15
CA SER A 885 14.66 28.12 -37.44
C SER A 885 15.91 28.70 -38.09
N ASP A 886 17.10 28.29 -37.64
CA ASP A 886 18.37 28.66 -38.25
C ASP A 886 18.55 27.97 -39.62
N HIS A 887 18.21 26.68 -39.74
CA HIS A 887 18.34 25.93 -40.99
C HIS A 887 17.42 26.46 -42.10
N MET A 888 16.21 26.91 -41.77
CA MET A 888 15.23 27.45 -42.71
C MET A 888 15.35 28.98 -42.93
N GLY A 889 16.23 29.66 -42.19
CA GLY A 889 16.40 31.12 -42.26
C GLY A 889 15.37 31.93 -41.47
N TRP A 890 14.39 31.26 -40.83
CA TRP A 890 13.35 31.88 -40.01
C TRP A 890 13.88 32.72 -38.85
N SER A 891 15.08 32.41 -38.34
CA SER A 891 15.72 33.21 -37.29
C SER A 891 16.02 34.64 -37.73
N ASN A 892 16.47 34.83 -38.98
CA ASN A 892 16.72 36.16 -39.53
C ASN A 892 15.39 36.92 -39.71
N MET A 893 14.37 36.23 -40.26
CA MET A 893 13.02 36.78 -40.41
C MET A 893 12.42 37.22 -39.06
N ALA A 894 12.63 36.43 -38.01
CA ALA A 894 12.18 36.72 -36.66
C ALA A 894 12.92 37.92 -36.03
N GLU A 895 14.24 38.05 -36.26
CA GLU A 895 15.01 39.20 -35.81
C GLU A 895 14.63 40.49 -36.56
N ASP A 896 14.45 40.43 -37.88
CA ASP A 896 14.04 41.58 -38.68
C ASP A 896 12.63 42.05 -38.29
N ALA A 897 11.68 41.11 -38.13
CA ALA A 897 10.33 41.42 -37.63
C ALA A 897 10.36 42.03 -36.22
N ALA A 898 11.22 41.54 -35.32
CA ALA A 898 11.39 42.11 -33.99
C ALA A 898 11.94 43.54 -34.01
N ARG A 899 12.85 43.87 -34.94
CA ARG A 899 13.40 45.24 -35.08
C ARG A 899 12.30 46.24 -35.45
N TYR A 900 11.46 45.92 -36.44
CA TYR A 900 10.34 46.78 -36.84
C TYR A 900 9.32 47.03 -35.71
N ASP A 901 9.13 46.07 -34.81
CA ASP A 901 8.19 46.16 -33.68
C ASP A 901 8.76 46.96 -32.48
N VAL A 902 10.09 46.89 -32.26
CA VAL A 902 10.78 47.70 -31.23
C VAL A 902 10.75 49.19 -31.56
N ASP A 903 10.92 49.55 -32.84
CA ASP A 903 10.85 50.95 -33.29
C ASP A 903 9.44 51.55 -33.12
N ALA A 904 8.39 50.71 -33.06
CA ALA A 904 7.02 51.11 -32.78
C ALA A 904 6.67 51.19 -31.27
N SER A 905 7.45 50.57 -30.38
CA SER A 905 7.08 50.34 -28.97
C SER A 905 8.06 50.97 -27.97
N SER A 906 8.17 52.29 -28.05
CA SER A 906 9.07 53.09 -27.21
C SER A 906 8.86 52.87 -25.68
N GLY A 907 9.82 52.23 -25.02
CA GLY A 907 10.12 52.54 -23.61
C GLY A 907 10.40 51.41 -22.60
N ASN A 908 10.41 50.11 -22.96
CA ASN A 908 10.73 49.07 -21.96
C ASN A 908 11.38 47.78 -22.51
N VAL A 909 12.53 47.95 -23.18
CA VAL A 909 13.26 46.88 -23.92
C VAL A 909 14.13 46.01 -23.00
N PHE A 910 13.51 45.28 -22.07
CA PHE A 910 14.21 44.29 -21.21
C PHE A 910 13.53 42.91 -21.13
N SER A 911 12.45 42.68 -21.88
CA SER A 911 11.78 41.39 -21.94
C SER A 911 12.42 40.45 -22.96
N SER A 912 13.44 39.69 -22.54
CA SER A 912 13.84 38.39 -23.10
C SER A 912 13.79 38.24 -24.64
N ASP A 913 14.94 38.43 -25.30
CA ASP A 913 15.10 38.22 -26.75
C ASP A 913 14.62 36.84 -27.21
N LEU A 914 14.84 35.81 -26.38
CA LEU A 914 14.45 34.43 -26.68
C LEU A 914 12.93 34.25 -26.76
N TYR A 915 12.17 34.89 -25.88
CA TYR A 915 10.70 34.81 -25.91
C TYR A 915 10.14 35.47 -27.17
N HIS A 916 10.73 36.60 -27.58
CA HIS A 916 10.35 37.28 -28.81
C HIS A 916 10.73 36.48 -30.06
N LYS A 917 11.97 35.97 -30.16
CA LYS A 917 12.38 35.07 -31.25
C LYS A 917 11.42 33.89 -31.39
N GLN A 918 11.11 33.20 -30.29
CA GLN A 918 10.24 32.02 -30.32
C GLN A 918 8.77 32.37 -30.68
N TYR A 919 8.28 33.53 -30.25
CA TYR A 919 6.98 34.05 -30.67
C TYR A 919 6.94 34.32 -32.18
N TYR A 920 7.96 34.98 -32.75
CA TYR A 920 8.02 35.20 -34.20
C TYR A 920 8.16 33.88 -34.99
N VAL A 921 8.95 32.92 -34.50
CA VAL A 921 9.02 31.56 -35.08
C VAL A 921 7.64 30.87 -35.05
N SER A 922 6.82 31.07 -34.01
CA SER A 922 5.47 30.50 -33.99
C SER A 922 4.55 31.12 -35.04
N LEU A 923 4.70 32.41 -35.36
CA LEU A 923 3.99 33.06 -36.48
C LEU A 923 4.42 32.50 -37.84
N ILE A 924 5.72 32.28 -38.05
CA ILE A 924 6.25 31.66 -39.28
C ILE A 924 5.72 30.22 -39.43
N VAL A 925 5.67 29.45 -38.34
CA VAL A 925 5.09 28.10 -38.34
C VAL A 925 3.58 28.12 -38.60
N ARG A 926 2.82 29.09 -38.08
CA ARG A 926 1.40 29.29 -38.42
C ARG A 926 1.22 29.46 -39.93
N ASP A 927 2.09 30.24 -40.58
CA ASP A 927 1.99 30.57 -42.00
C ASP A 927 2.42 29.38 -42.88
N PHE A 928 3.42 28.61 -42.45
CA PHE A 928 3.72 27.29 -43.03
C PHE A 928 2.49 26.36 -42.99
N LEU A 929 1.84 26.22 -41.83
CA LEU A 929 0.66 25.37 -41.67
C LEU A 929 -0.53 25.85 -42.53
N LEU A 930 -0.63 27.16 -42.78
CA LEU A 930 -1.64 27.74 -43.68
C LEU A 930 -1.40 27.36 -45.15
N ILE A 931 -0.16 27.49 -45.62
CA ILE A 931 0.27 27.06 -46.96
C ILE A 931 0.02 25.55 -47.13
N PHE A 932 0.35 24.77 -46.11
CA PHE A 932 0.13 23.32 -46.07
C PHE A 932 -1.35 22.92 -46.20
N ASP A 933 -2.22 23.57 -45.42
CA ASP A 933 -3.67 23.37 -45.44
C ASP A 933 -4.29 23.69 -46.80
N ARG A 934 -3.72 24.67 -47.54
CA ARG A 934 -4.17 25.08 -48.88
C ARG A 934 -3.66 24.20 -50.02
N ASN A 935 -2.71 23.30 -49.77
CA ASN A 935 -2.04 22.48 -50.79
C ASN A 935 -1.34 23.30 -51.90
N SER A 936 -0.97 24.56 -51.63
CA SER A 936 -0.34 25.47 -52.61
C SER A 936 1.18 25.24 -52.72
N ALA A 937 1.59 23.99 -52.87
CA ALA A 937 3.01 23.57 -52.86
C ALA A 937 3.82 24.14 -54.04
N GLU A 938 3.17 24.51 -55.14
CA GLU A 938 3.81 25.13 -56.31
C GLU A 938 4.14 26.63 -56.13
N GLN A 939 3.72 27.23 -55.00
CA GLN A 939 3.89 28.67 -54.72
C GLN A 939 4.54 28.96 -53.36
N SER A 940 5.00 27.95 -52.63
CA SER A 940 5.72 28.16 -51.36
C SER A 940 7.09 28.77 -51.60
N LEU A 941 7.42 29.83 -50.85
CA LEU A 941 8.80 30.36 -50.79
C LEU A 941 9.78 29.27 -50.29
N PRO A 942 11.08 29.32 -50.63
CA PRO A 942 12.07 28.32 -50.22
C PRO A 942 12.17 28.10 -48.69
N GLU A 943 11.81 29.11 -47.90
CA GLU A 943 11.75 29.11 -46.44
C GLU A 943 10.57 28.26 -45.91
N PHE A 944 9.60 27.90 -46.76
CA PHE A 944 8.42 27.08 -46.44
C PHE A 944 8.43 25.71 -47.13
N ASP A 945 9.58 25.28 -47.66
CA ASP A 945 9.75 23.96 -48.28
C ASP A 945 9.52 22.82 -47.26
N ALA A 946 8.38 22.14 -47.41
CA ALA A 946 8.00 21.03 -46.54
C ALA A 946 8.85 19.76 -46.73
N ASP A 947 9.55 19.56 -47.85
CA ASP A 947 10.50 18.45 -48.03
C ASP A 947 11.80 18.74 -47.30
N ARG A 948 12.28 19.99 -47.36
CA ARG A 948 13.44 20.44 -46.57
C ARG A 948 13.16 20.36 -45.06
N ILE A 949 11.99 20.82 -44.60
CA ILE A 949 11.58 20.69 -43.19
C ILE A 949 11.47 19.20 -42.80
N SER A 950 10.91 18.34 -43.65
CA SER A 950 10.83 16.89 -43.44
C SER A 950 12.22 16.26 -43.27
N ALA A 951 13.12 16.50 -44.21
CA ALA A 951 14.48 15.97 -44.22
C ALA A 951 15.29 16.47 -43.02
N PHE A 952 15.20 17.75 -42.67
CA PHE A 952 15.85 18.30 -41.49
C PHE A 952 15.31 17.69 -40.20
N THR A 953 13.98 17.63 -40.05
CA THR A 953 13.33 17.08 -38.84
C THR A 953 13.72 15.62 -38.64
N LYS A 954 13.68 14.81 -39.70
CA LYS A 954 14.12 13.42 -39.64
C LYS A 954 15.61 13.31 -39.29
N SER A 955 16.48 14.05 -39.96
CA SER A 955 17.92 14.05 -39.66
C SER A 955 18.23 14.46 -38.22
N PHE A 956 17.55 15.46 -37.66
CA PHE A 956 17.75 15.89 -36.28
C PHE A 956 17.42 14.78 -35.28
N PHE A 957 16.26 14.12 -35.43
CA PHE A 957 15.81 13.11 -34.47
C PHE A 957 16.42 11.72 -34.72
N ASP A 958 16.78 11.34 -35.94
CA ASP A 958 17.49 10.09 -36.24
C ASP A 958 18.91 10.09 -35.64
N ASN A 959 19.53 11.27 -35.45
CA ASN A 959 20.81 11.44 -34.77
C ASN A 959 20.69 11.64 -33.24
N LEU A 960 19.49 11.57 -32.66
CA LEU A 960 19.26 11.82 -31.24
C LEU A 960 19.48 10.55 -30.39
N GLU A 961 20.56 10.53 -29.62
CA GLU A 961 20.83 9.45 -28.64
C GLU A 961 19.71 9.34 -27.60
N GLN A 962 19.15 8.13 -27.44
CA GLN A 962 18.08 7.86 -26.47
C GLN A 962 18.49 8.20 -25.03
N GLU A 963 19.76 8.01 -24.67
CA GLU A 963 20.31 8.34 -23.34
C GLU A 963 20.17 9.83 -22.96
N ARG A 964 19.88 10.73 -23.91
CA ARG A 964 19.56 12.14 -23.61
C ARG A 964 18.21 12.34 -22.91
N TYR A 965 17.24 11.43 -23.11
CA TYR A 965 15.88 11.61 -22.59
C TYR A 965 15.25 10.35 -21.97
N ILE A 966 15.74 9.15 -22.28
CA ILE A 966 15.37 7.91 -21.59
C ILE A 966 16.25 7.76 -20.35
N PHE A 967 15.66 7.64 -19.16
CA PHE A 967 16.41 7.53 -17.91
C PHE A 967 16.30 6.17 -17.22
N PHE A 968 15.42 5.27 -17.66
CA PHE A 968 15.39 3.90 -17.17
C PHE A 968 16.58 3.12 -17.76
N ASN A 969 17.44 2.55 -16.90
CA ASN A 969 18.67 1.87 -17.30
C ASN A 969 18.53 0.35 -17.18
N GLU A 970 18.13 -0.29 -18.27
CA GLU A 970 17.82 -1.73 -18.33
C GLU A 970 18.95 -2.60 -18.90
N HIS A 971 20.04 -2.01 -19.37
CA HIS A 971 21.12 -2.69 -20.11
C HIS A 971 21.88 -3.79 -19.34
N LEU A 972 21.62 -3.95 -18.04
CA LEU A 972 22.19 -5.01 -17.21
C LEU A 972 21.32 -6.27 -17.12
N SER A 973 20.02 -6.17 -17.40
CA SER A 973 19.11 -7.32 -17.36
C SER A 973 19.38 -8.33 -18.50
N SER A 974 19.92 -7.85 -19.63
CA SER A 974 20.24 -8.65 -20.83
C SER A 974 21.67 -9.20 -20.88
N ARG A 975 22.58 -8.74 -20.01
CA ARG A 975 23.97 -9.23 -19.92
C ARG A 975 24.13 -10.23 -18.77
N LYS A 976 23.58 -11.43 -18.96
CA LYS A 976 23.86 -12.63 -18.13
C LYS A 976 24.96 -13.48 -18.77
#